data_AF-A0A8H6YEC3-F1
#
_entry.id   AF-A0A8H6YEC3-F1
#
_cell.length_a   1.000
_cell.length_b   1.000
_cell.length_c   1.000
_cell.angle_alpha   90.00
_cell.angle_beta   90.00
_cell.angle_gamma   90.00
#
_symmetry.space_group_name_H-M   'P 1'
#
loop_
_entity.id
_entity.type
_entity.pdbx_description
1 polymer ?
#
loop_
_entity_poly.entity_id
_entity_poly.type
_entity_poly.pdbx_seq_one_letter_code
_entity_poly.pdbx_strand_id
1 'polypeptide(L)'
;MKFLFLLSALTVAFASPVVLNATLNARANGLAPTVDGTTYLVDGGTGTYPRLAHLADGSVLGTVTTGSSTKTLVVTRSTDGARTFSAWGTIATSTGDLDNAFLQQLANGDIIATFRNHDKNGNTYTIYRITACISHDNGKTWTFLSQVDTRTATATNNGLWEPWLRIAKSGALQVYYSAENNANDQDILLRTSTNNGATWSAATTVAGATTTGRDGMPSCADFTTSAGAARLICIFETTEGTAPRFNVKSVVSTNDGASFSERARVYKPTGTVTNAGAPFIVQTTGGTLVASFHTDEDTSAQTWPNGASLKILTSLSTDPPVWGQKTLVLPVQSLWGSLFKRVDGTSTVVAAFPLSPMQQRDTILVQGDPSLLRGEEVVRDAESFNAIVDDKLYLGNLSTAESPQLLRRLEITHVLSVCPDFLEISEPVKHFTLIMVDDEHFDILQHLPATCQFIQEALGSGGRSIVLWGYLEVQLWFALTHVTAAQAIRLVRKQRPKSRPNYNFIRQLQVFSECNCNVGPTSPPYIAWKERQNFDKDNSLRVIDGMSVLPDQLFLSFDFPSNTDHASALLEYLGVTHIVSITPDQISTAQNILKKYSHKHFIIPYTSKESLLLSLPLLCQFVDGALQTKNSHVFLHCMDELRGGIAVCAYRASSNIQLIAVVNAYLLVVMFSRHIQPSQAVEILQEAVPLFEDKPLVRRHLELFEQCQYSPSRSNPLVRAWLTGGPDPVVPQRPPSYMSGILETGKSLGATIVTLFGAVGT
;
A
#
# COMPACT_ATOMS: atom_id res chain seq x y z
N MET A 1 -36.75 37.51 65.52
CA MET A 1 -36.15 36.18 65.70
C MET A 1 -35.30 35.89 64.46
N LYS A 2 -33.97 35.93 64.61
CA LYS A 2 -32.87 35.42 63.74
C LYS A 2 -32.83 35.69 62.21
N PHE A 3 -31.74 36.37 61.79
CA PHE A 3 -30.79 36.09 60.65
C PHE A 3 -31.35 35.77 59.24
N LEU A 4 -30.78 36.14 58.09
CA LEU A 4 -29.69 37.00 57.58
C LEU A 4 -29.69 36.79 56.04
N PHE A 5 -29.46 37.86 55.26
CA PHE A 5 -28.82 37.95 53.92
C PHE A 5 -29.44 37.38 52.59
N LEU A 6 -29.56 38.33 51.63
CA LEU A 6 -29.27 38.34 50.18
C LEU A 6 -29.40 37.05 49.34
N LEU A 7 -30.12 37.11 48.21
CA LEU A 7 -29.58 37.57 46.91
C LEU A 7 -30.68 37.67 45.83
N SER A 8 -30.47 38.63 44.93
CA SER A 8 -31.36 39.20 43.93
C SER A 8 -31.54 38.38 42.64
N ALA A 9 -32.72 38.53 42.04
CA ALA A 9 -33.11 38.00 40.73
C ALA A 9 -32.26 38.52 39.56
N LEU A 10 -31.97 37.64 38.60
CA LEU A 10 -31.73 38.03 37.21
C LEU A 10 -32.32 36.97 36.25
N THR A 11 -33.16 37.46 35.36
CA THR A 11 -33.88 36.78 34.28
C THR A 11 -32.94 36.12 33.27
N VAL A 12 -33.18 34.84 32.96
CA VAL A 12 -32.45 34.07 31.93
C VAL A 12 -33.04 34.40 30.55
N ALA A 13 -32.27 35.11 29.73
CA ALA A 13 -32.51 35.27 28.30
C ALA A 13 -31.78 34.15 27.52
N PHE A 14 -32.45 33.63 26.50
CA PHE A 14 -31.91 32.64 25.55
C PHE A 14 -30.64 33.16 24.86
N ALA A 15 -29.52 32.47 25.07
CA ALA A 15 -28.32 32.60 24.25
C ALA A 15 -27.99 31.22 23.67
N SER A 16 -28.09 31.11 22.34
CA SER A 16 -27.54 30.00 21.57
C SER A 16 -26.04 29.88 21.84
N PRO A 17 -25.49 28.69 22.11
CA PRO A 17 -24.05 28.55 22.24
C PRO A 17 -23.40 28.73 20.86
N VAL A 18 -22.73 29.85 20.68
CA VAL A 18 -21.68 30.03 19.69
C VAL A 18 -20.61 29.01 20.03
N VAL A 19 -20.58 27.89 19.31
CA VAL A 19 -19.46 26.95 19.36
C VAL A 19 -18.30 27.62 18.63
N LEU A 20 -17.25 27.99 19.38
CA LEU A 20 -15.95 28.31 18.83
C LEU A 20 -15.48 27.12 17.96
N ASN A 21 -15.48 27.29 16.65
CA ASN A 21 -14.75 26.41 15.73
C ASN A 21 -13.25 26.70 15.86
N ALA A 22 -12.64 26.20 16.93
CA ALA A 22 -11.19 26.10 17.08
C ALA A 22 -10.72 24.75 16.53
N THR A 23 -10.19 24.80 15.30
CA THR A 23 -9.10 23.97 14.76
C THR A 23 -8.86 22.57 15.36
N LEU A 24 -9.29 21.54 14.63
CA LEU A 24 -8.69 20.19 14.64
C LEU A 24 -8.58 19.70 13.18
N ASN A 25 -7.75 20.37 12.37
CA ASN A 25 -7.26 19.83 11.09
C ASN A 25 -5.89 19.19 11.33
N ALA A 26 -5.87 17.98 11.88
CA ALA A 26 -4.72 17.09 11.77
C ALA A 26 -5.17 15.91 10.89
N ARG A 27 -5.03 16.06 9.56
CA ARG A 27 -5.42 15.04 8.57
C ARG A 27 -4.22 14.14 8.26
N ALA A 28 -4.48 12.84 8.18
CA ALA A 28 -3.47 11.77 8.12
C ALA A 28 -2.52 11.89 6.91
N ASN A 29 -1.25 12.19 7.18
CA ASN A 29 -0.17 12.05 6.22
C ASN A 29 0.29 10.57 6.14
N GLY A 30 0.73 10.10 4.97
CA GLY A 30 1.35 8.76 4.84
C GLY A 30 0.46 7.56 4.49
N LEU A 31 -0.79 7.78 4.07
CA LEU A 31 -1.67 6.71 3.63
C LEU A 31 -1.19 6.13 2.28
N ALA A 32 -1.36 4.82 2.10
CA ALA A 32 -1.28 4.19 0.79
C ALA A 32 -2.52 4.62 -0.01
N PRO A 33 -2.38 5.39 -1.10
CA PRO A 33 -3.51 5.82 -1.90
C PRO A 33 -4.27 4.61 -2.46
N THR A 34 -5.61 4.65 -2.42
CA THR A 34 -6.45 3.70 -3.14
C THR A 34 -6.56 4.11 -4.60
N VAL A 35 -6.26 3.17 -5.49
CA VAL A 35 -6.26 3.34 -6.93
C VAL A 35 -7.58 2.77 -7.47
N ASP A 36 -8.48 3.66 -7.88
CA ASP A 36 -9.74 3.34 -8.55
C ASP A 36 -9.48 3.20 -10.06
N GLY A 37 -9.70 1.99 -10.57
CA GLY A 37 -9.45 1.62 -11.96
C GLY A 37 -10.43 2.21 -12.98
N THR A 38 -11.38 3.05 -12.53
CA THR A 38 -12.25 3.81 -13.44
C THR A 38 -11.40 4.67 -14.35
N THR A 39 -11.75 4.66 -15.64
CA THR A 39 -10.91 4.97 -16.79
C THR A 39 -11.66 5.96 -17.70
N TYR A 40 -11.03 7.09 -18.11
CA TYR A 40 -11.65 8.11 -18.98
C TYR A 40 -10.75 8.56 -20.14
N LEU A 41 -11.32 8.68 -21.34
CA LEU A 41 -10.60 9.11 -22.54
C LEU A 41 -10.63 10.63 -22.71
N VAL A 42 -9.45 11.26 -22.73
CA VAL A 42 -9.30 12.71 -22.97
C VAL A 42 -9.44 13.06 -24.45
N ASP A 43 -8.93 12.23 -25.37
CA ASP A 43 -9.02 12.43 -26.83
C ASP A 43 -8.98 11.08 -27.59
N GLY A 44 -10.02 10.26 -27.41
CA GLY A 44 -10.16 8.97 -28.11
C GLY A 44 -9.03 7.94 -27.89
N GLY A 45 -8.02 8.25 -27.08
CA GLY A 45 -6.93 7.36 -26.68
C GLY A 45 -5.64 7.43 -27.50
N THR A 46 -5.44 8.39 -28.42
CA THR A 46 -4.35 8.31 -29.42
C THR A 46 -3.23 9.36 -29.29
N GLY A 47 -3.32 10.29 -28.34
CA GLY A 47 -2.37 11.39 -28.15
C GLY A 47 -1.32 11.18 -27.06
N THR A 48 -0.21 11.92 -27.13
CA THR A 48 0.87 11.94 -26.13
C THR A 48 0.78 13.16 -25.20
N TYR A 49 1.44 13.08 -24.04
CA TYR A 49 1.52 14.14 -23.02
C TYR A 49 0.19 14.77 -22.61
N PRO A 50 -0.80 13.97 -22.18
CA PRO A 50 -2.06 14.52 -21.71
C PRO A 50 -1.86 15.43 -20.49
N ARG A 51 -2.49 16.61 -20.52
CA ARG A 51 -2.60 17.55 -19.41
C ARG A 51 -4.06 17.99 -19.25
N LEU A 52 -4.45 18.28 -18.01
CA LEU A 52 -5.79 18.76 -17.67
C LEU A 52 -5.69 20.11 -16.96
N ALA A 53 -6.67 21.00 -17.19
CA ALA A 53 -6.79 22.29 -16.51
C ALA A 53 -8.25 22.59 -16.13
N HIS A 54 -8.46 23.05 -14.90
CA HIS A 54 -9.75 23.52 -14.42
C HIS A 54 -10.00 24.95 -14.90
N LEU A 55 -11.24 25.23 -15.31
CA LEU A 55 -11.72 26.58 -15.59
C LEU A 55 -12.68 27.06 -14.49
N ALA A 56 -12.80 28.38 -14.37
CA ALA A 56 -13.67 29.06 -13.42
C ALA A 56 -15.17 28.78 -13.65
N ASP A 57 -15.56 28.38 -14.87
CA ASP A 57 -16.93 27.96 -15.20
C ASP A 57 -17.25 26.52 -14.73
N GLY A 58 -16.30 25.85 -14.08
CA GLY A 58 -16.41 24.47 -13.59
C GLY A 58 -16.08 23.41 -14.64
N SER A 59 -15.84 23.79 -15.90
CA SER A 59 -15.40 22.86 -16.94
C SER A 59 -13.91 22.49 -16.78
N VAL A 60 -13.53 21.38 -17.41
CA VAL A 60 -12.14 20.90 -17.45
C VAL A 60 -11.71 20.83 -18.92
N LEU A 61 -10.60 21.47 -19.24
CA LEU A 61 -9.94 21.29 -20.53
C LEU A 61 -8.91 20.17 -20.43
N GLY A 62 -8.88 19.32 -21.44
CA GLY A 62 -7.77 18.41 -21.71
C GLY A 62 -6.98 18.89 -22.90
N THR A 63 -5.66 18.66 -22.91
CA THR A 63 -4.82 18.87 -24.08
C THR A 63 -3.93 17.66 -24.31
N VAL A 64 -3.77 17.26 -25.56
CA VAL A 64 -2.87 16.18 -25.98
C VAL A 64 -2.18 16.55 -27.30
N THR A 65 -1.05 15.91 -27.56
CA THR A 65 -0.36 16.01 -28.86
C THR A 65 -0.76 14.83 -29.74
N THR A 66 -1.28 15.12 -30.93
CA THR A 66 -1.67 14.10 -31.91
C THR A 66 -0.89 14.23 -33.22
N GLY A 67 -0.98 13.21 -34.07
CA GLY A 67 -0.34 13.17 -35.38
C GLY A 67 1.11 12.67 -35.34
N SER A 68 1.64 12.30 -36.51
CA SER A 68 2.99 11.78 -36.69
C SER A 68 3.90 12.78 -37.41
N SER A 69 3.67 13.00 -38.72
CA SER A 69 4.42 13.93 -39.56
C SER A 69 4.01 15.39 -39.36
N THR A 70 2.72 15.61 -39.13
CA THR A 70 2.17 16.90 -38.72
C THR A 70 1.61 16.73 -37.32
N LYS A 71 2.24 17.43 -36.37
CA LYS A 71 1.85 17.40 -34.96
C LYS A 71 0.80 18.47 -34.71
N THR A 72 -0.21 18.11 -33.91
CA THR A 72 -1.30 19.02 -33.52
C THR A 72 -1.52 18.96 -32.02
N LEU A 73 -1.61 20.13 -31.39
CA LEU A 73 -1.99 20.27 -29.99
C LEU A 73 -3.50 20.50 -29.92
N VAL A 74 -4.24 19.43 -29.66
CA VAL A 74 -5.70 19.47 -29.60
C VAL A 74 -6.18 19.74 -28.18
N VAL A 75 -7.33 20.41 -28.07
CA VAL A 75 -8.03 20.69 -26.83
C VAL A 75 -9.36 19.95 -26.83
N THR A 76 -9.63 19.27 -25.72
CA THR A 76 -10.93 18.67 -25.44
C THR A 76 -11.54 19.30 -24.19
N ARG A 77 -12.86 19.21 -24.04
CA ARG A 77 -13.58 19.81 -22.93
C ARG A 77 -14.53 18.81 -22.28
N SER A 78 -14.52 18.82 -20.96
CA SER A 78 -15.44 18.11 -20.08
C SER A 78 -16.27 19.12 -19.28
N THR A 79 -17.56 18.84 -19.14
CA THR A 79 -18.50 19.61 -18.31
C THR A 79 -19.12 18.77 -17.20
N ASP A 80 -18.66 17.52 -17.04
CA ASP A 80 -19.20 16.52 -16.12
C ASP A 80 -18.17 16.07 -15.09
N GLY A 81 -17.22 16.94 -14.74
CA GLY A 81 -16.19 16.68 -13.74
C GLY A 81 -15.07 15.76 -14.25
N ALA A 82 -14.64 15.94 -15.50
CA ALA A 82 -13.62 15.13 -16.17
C ALA A 82 -14.00 13.65 -16.31
N ARG A 83 -15.28 13.34 -16.51
CA ARG A 83 -15.75 11.97 -16.80
C ARG A 83 -15.85 11.72 -18.29
N THR A 84 -16.29 12.70 -19.07
CA THR A 84 -16.31 12.61 -20.53
C THR A 84 -15.71 13.86 -21.15
N PHE A 85 -14.95 13.67 -22.22
CA PHE A 85 -14.33 14.74 -22.99
C PHE A 85 -14.84 14.72 -24.43
N SER A 86 -15.02 15.93 -24.97
CA SER A 86 -15.41 16.15 -26.35
C SER A 86 -14.40 17.09 -27.03
N ALA A 87 -14.15 16.89 -28.31
CA ALA A 87 -13.29 17.79 -29.08
C ALA A 87 -13.77 19.25 -28.95
N TRP A 88 -12.83 20.17 -28.74
CA TRP A 88 -13.16 21.56 -28.37
C TRP A 88 -12.41 22.61 -29.19
N GLY A 89 -11.09 22.47 -29.32
CA GLY A 89 -10.26 23.45 -30.02
C GLY A 89 -8.90 22.90 -30.42
N THR A 90 -8.09 23.74 -31.06
CA THR A 90 -6.72 23.41 -31.48
C THR A 90 -5.82 24.58 -31.16
N ILE A 91 -4.75 24.35 -30.39
CA ILE A 91 -3.79 25.40 -29.98
C ILE A 91 -2.85 25.74 -31.14
N ALA A 92 -2.26 24.71 -31.75
CA ALA A 92 -1.30 24.85 -32.83
C ALA A 92 -1.17 23.54 -33.63
N THR A 93 -0.74 23.69 -34.89
CA THR A 93 -0.36 22.60 -35.78
C THR A 93 0.95 22.96 -36.44
N SER A 94 1.89 22.01 -36.50
CA SER A 94 3.21 22.22 -37.09
C SER A 94 3.76 20.93 -37.69
N THR A 95 4.53 21.06 -38.78
CA THR A 95 5.37 19.98 -39.33
C THR A 95 6.74 19.92 -38.65
N GLY A 96 7.05 20.88 -37.78
CA GLY A 96 8.22 20.86 -36.91
C GLY A 96 8.00 19.99 -35.67
N ASP A 97 8.80 20.21 -34.64
CA ASP A 97 8.62 19.54 -33.35
C ASP A 97 7.64 20.32 -32.48
N LEU A 98 6.48 19.73 -32.19
CA LEU A 98 5.41 20.37 -31.43
C LEU A 98 4.86 19.39 -30.41
N ASP A 99 4.99 19.71 -29.11
CA ASP A 99 4.57 18.81 -28.03
C ASP A 99 4.45 19.53 -26.66
N ASN A 100 4.06 18.79 -25.62
CA ASN A 100 4.11 19.21 -24.21
C ASN A 100 3.28 20.45 -23.86
N ALA A 101 2.06 20.56 -24.39
CA ALA A 101 1.17 21.66 -24.04
C ALA A 101 0.75 21.64 -22.58
N PHE A 102 0.81 22.80 -21.92
CA PHE A 102 0.31 23.03 -20.58
C PHE A 102 -0.63 24.24 -20.56
N LEU A 103 -1.77 24.11 -19.87
CA LEU A 103 -2.82 25.12 -19.85
C LEU A 103 -2.93 25.76 -18.46
N GLN A 104 -3.12 27.08 -18.42
CA GLN A 104 -3.40 27.82 -17.19
C GLN A 104 -4.44 28.91 -17.48
N GLN A 105 -5.56 28.90 -16.75
CA GLN A 105 -6.50 30.02 -16.80
C GLN A 105 -5.96 31.17 -15.94
N LEU A 106 -6.03 32.38 -16.48
CA LEU A 106 -5.61 33.63 -15.87
C LEU A 106 -6.76 34.26 -15.09
N ALA A 107 -6.44 35.21 -14.20
CA ALA A 107 -7.44 35.88 -13.36
C ALA A 107 -8.48 36.68 -14.17
N ASN A 108 -8.15 37.10 -15.40
CA ASN A 108 -9.08 37.78 -16.31
C ASN A 108 -10.00 36.82 -17.10
N GLY A 109 -9.88 35.50 -16.89
CA GLY A 109 -10.67 34.47 -17.58
C GLY A 109 -10.02 33.92 -18.85
N ASP A 110 -9.01 34.60 -19.40
CA ASP A 110 -8.24 34.09 -20.54
C ASP A 110 -7.48 32.82 -20.17
N ILE A 111 -7.17 32.00 -21.17
CA ILE A 111 -6.39 30.77 -20.96
C ILE A 111 -5.10 30.91 -21.76
N ILE A 112 -3.97 30.75 -21.08
CA ILE A 112 -2.67 30.66 -21.74
C ILE A 112 -2.26 29.19 -21.90
N ALA A 113 -1.71 28.86 -23.05
CA ALA A 113 -1.08 27.59 -23.34
C ALA A 113 0.41 27.80 -23.57
N THR A 114 1.27 27.06 -22.88
CA THR A 114 2.71 26.98 -23.22
C THR A 114 3.08 25.61 -23.71
N PHE A 115 3.95 25.54 -24.71
CA PHE A 115 4.32 24.28 -25.37
C PHE A 115 5.66 24.41 -26.08
N ARG A 116 6.23 23.25 -26.40
CA ARG A 116 7.43 23.11 -27.22
C ARG A 116 7.09 23.34 -28.69
N ASN A 117 7.85 24.17 -29.40
CA ASN A 117 7.60 24.49 -30.82
C ASN A 117 8.90 24.76 -31.59
N HIS A 118 9.59 23.68 -31.97
CA HIS A 118 10.92 23.75 -32.58
C HIS A 118 10.88 23.64 -34.10
N ASP A 119 11.78 24.39 -34.73
CA ASP A 119 12.03 24.25 -36.16
C ASP A 119 13.09 23.17 -36.39
N LYS A 120 12.85 22.36 -37.42
CA LYS A 120 13.77 21.31 -37.87
C LYS A 120 14.03 21.45 -39.37
N ASN A 121 15.24 21.09 -39.78
CA ASN A 121 15.55 20.74 -41.17
C ASN A 121 15.87 19.24 -41.23
N GLY A 122 14.95 18.46 -41.76
CA GLY A 122 14.98 17.00 -41.58
C GLY A 122 14.90 16.62 -40.11
N ASN A 123 15.88 15.87 -39.61
CA ASN A 123 15.97 15.47 -38.20
C ASN A 123 16.82 16.44 -37.34
N THR A 124 17.38 17.48 -37.93
CA THR A 124 18.26 18.43 -37.24
C THR A 124 17.48 19.63 -36.75
N TYR A 125 17.54 19.89 -35.45
CA TYR A 125 16.96 21.10 -34.85
C TYR A 125 17.70 22.36 -35.32
N THR A 126 16.96 23.42 -35.59
CA THR A 126 17.52 24.72 -36.02
C THR A 126 17.18 25.83 -35.04
N ILE A 127 15.96 25.84 -34.51
CA ILE A 127 15.51 26.80 -33.50
C ILE A 127 14.71 26.06 -32.43
N TYR A 128 15.12 26.21 -31.18
CA TYR A 128 14.39 25.75 -30.00
C TYR A 128 13.53 26.89 -29.46
N ARG A 129 12.29 26.59 -29.07
CA ARG A 129 11.34 27.57 -28.50
C ARG A 129 10.41 26.94 -27.48
N ILE A 130 10.10 27.74 -26.47
CA ILE A 130 8.89 27.57 -25.66
C ILE A 130 7.93 28.68 -26.10
N THR A 131 6.84 28.30 -26.76
CA THR A 131 5.85 29.23 -27.30
C THR A 131 4.67 29.38 -26.35
N ALA A 132 4.11 30.59 -26.26
CA ALA A 132 2.87 30.87 -25.56
C ALA A 132 1.77 31.28 -26.56
N CYS A 133 0.59 30.65 -26.46
CA CYS A 133 -0.64 31.05 -27.13
C CYS A 133 -1.71 31.41 -26.10
N ILE A 134 -2.67 32.24 -26.49
CA ILE A 134 -3.78 32.68 -25.63
C ILE A 134 -5.13 32.42 -26.29
N SER A 135 -6.10 32.06 -25.45
CA SER A 135 -7.51 31.91 -25.81
C SER A 135 -8.37 32.87 -24.97
N HIS A 136 -9.30 33.54 -25.65
CA HIS A 136 -10.28 34.47 -25.05
C HIS A 136 -11.70 33.88 -24.98
N ASP A 137 -11.89 32.64 -25.45
CA ASP A 137 -13.19 31.99 -25.62
C ASP A 137 -13.24 30.60 -24.98
N ASN A 138 -12.63 30.47 -23.80
CA ASN A 138 -12.55 29.23 -23.02
C ASN A 138 -11.89 28.07 -23.78
N GLY A 139 -10.85 28.33 -24.56
CA GLY A 139 -10.00 27.33 -25.20
C GLY A 139 -10.50 26.85 -26.56
N LYS A 140 -11.49 27.52 -27.16
CA LYS A 140 -12.07 27.13 -28.45
C LYS A 140 -11.22 27.64 -29.61
N THR A 141 -10.75 28.88 -29.54
CA THR A 141 -9.81 29.48 -30.48
C THR A 141 -8.57 29.99 -29.77
N TRP A 142 -7.44 29.97 -30.48
CA TRP A 142 -6.12 30.28 -29.94
C TRP A 142 -5.38 31.22 -30.88
N THR A 143 -4.63 32.13 -30.30
CA THR A 143 -3.75 33.05 -31.04
C THR A 143 -2.35 33.02 -30.44
N PHE A 144 -1.33 33.18 -31.29
CA PHE A 144 0.04 33.35 -30.82
C PHE A 144 0.12 34.60 -29.93
N LEU A 145 0.72 34.45 -28.75
CA LEU A 145 0.92 35.54 -27.80
C LEU A 145 2.38 35.99 -27.78
N SER A 146 3.29 35.06 -27.49
CA SER A 146 4.71 35.38 -27.31
C SER A 146 5.60 34.14 -27.39
N GLN A 147 6.92 34.36 -27.40
CA GLN A 147 7.91 33.33 -27.12
C GLN A 147 8.38 33.50 -25.67
N VAL A 148 8.25 32.46 -24.86
CA VAL A 148 8.76 32.44 -23.48
C VAL A 148 10.29 32.42 -23.51
N ASP A 149 10.86 31.57 -24.36
CA ASP A 149 12.29 31.50 -24.63
C ASP A 149 12.53 31.04 -26.08
N THR A 150 13.67 31.39 -26.65
CA THR A 150 14.09 31.01 -27.99
C THR A 150 15.62 30.91 -28.06
N ARG A 151 16.11 29.81 -28.63
CA ARG A 151 17.54 29.56 -28.85
C ARG A 151 17.77 29.08 -30.28
N THR A 152 18.82 29.60 -30.92
CA THR A 152 19.34 28.97 -32.14
C THR A 152 20.08 27.71 -31.74
N ALA A 153 19.85 26.60 -32.45
CA ALA A 153 20.48 25.33 -32.14
C ALA A 153 22.01 25.42 -32.31
N THR A 154 22.76 24.86 -31.36
CA THR A 154 24.22 24.78 -31.40
C THR A 154 24.69 23.33 -31.48
N ALA A 155 25.95 23.13 -31.86
CA ALA A 155 26.56 21.79 -31.93
C ALA A 155 26.72 21.10 -30.56
N THR A 156 26.61 21.84 -29.46
CA THR A 156 26.80 21.32 -28.10
C THR A 156 25.53 20.79 -27.46
N ASN A 157 24.38 20.84 -28.15
CA ASN A 157 23.03 20.69 -27.60
C ASN A 157 22.67 21.82 -26.62
N ASN A 158 21.60 22.53 -26.93
CA ASN A 158 21.09 23.64 -26.12
C ASN A 158 19.56 23.70 -26.14
N GLY A 159 18.92 22.53 -26.26
CA GLY A 159 17.48 22.35 -26.39
C GLY A 159 16.67 22.97 -25.25
N LEU A 160 15.42 23.30 -25.55
CA LEU A 160 14.42 23.79 -24.61
C LEU A 160 13.24 22.82 -24.62
N TRP A 161 12.89 22.22 -23.49
CA TRP A 161 11.98 21.08 -23.49
C TRP A 161 10.68 21.36 -22.75
N GLU A 162 10.30 20.58 -21.75
CA GLU A 162 8.94 20.52 -21.24
C GLU A 162 8.58 21.76 -20.39
N PRO A 163 7.58 22.57 -20.77
CA PRO A 163 7.12 23.68 -19.94
C PRO A 163 6.07 23.25 -18.90
N TRP A 164 6.04 23.97 -17.79
CA TRP A 164 5.04 23.87 -16.73
C TRP A 164 4.68 25.27 -16.19
N LEU A 165 3.40 25.54 -15.93
CA LEU A 165 2.89 26.87 -15.57
C LEU A 165 2.30 26.92 -14.16
N ARG A 166 2.44 28.08 -13.51
CA ARG A 166 1.61 28.49 -12.36
C ARG A 166 1.40 29.99 -12.29
N ILE A 167 0.42 30.39 -11.49
CA ILE A 167 0.25 31.77 -11.04
C ILE A 167 0.88 31.91 -9.65
N ALA A 168 1.87 32.78 -9.54
CA ALA A 168 2.49 33.17 -8.27
C ALA A 168 1.50 33.90 -7.36
N LYS A 169 1.79 33.97 -6.07
CA LYS A 169 0.96 34.70 -5.08
C LYS A 169 0.80 36.18 -5.43
N SER A 170 1.79 36.76 -6.11
CA SER A 170 1.74 38.13 -6.63
C SER A 170 0.76 38.32 -7.81
N GLY A 171 0.21 37.25 -8.37
CA GLY A 171 -0.55 37.25 -9.61
C GLY A 171 0.32 37.14 -10.87
N ALA A 172 1.65 37.12 -10.72
CA ALA A 172 2.56 36.95 -11.85
C ALA A 172 2.50 35.52 -12.39
N LEU A 173 2.52 35.37 -13.71
CA LEU A 173 2.58 34.08 -14.37
C LEU A 173 4.03 33.59 -14.38
N GLN A 174 4.26 32.34 -13.97
CA GLN A 174 5.58 31.70 -13.96
C GLN A 174 5.60 30.49 -14.89
N VAL A 175 6.65 30.40 -15.72
CA VAL A 175 6.94 29.23 -16.57
C VAL A 175 8.23 28.59 -16.11
N TYR A 176 8.16 27.30 -15.82
CA TYR A 176 9.29 26.44 -15.53
C TYR A 176 9.54 25.56 -16.75
N TYR A 177 10.79 25.38 -17.16
CA TYR A 177 11.11 24.54 -18.31
C TYR A 177 12.53 23.99 -18.24
N SER A 178 12.74 22.84 -18.86
CA SER A 178 14.06 22.23 -19.01
C SER A 178 14.87 22.90 -20.11
N ALA A 179 16.15 23.15 -19.85
CA ALA A 179 17.05 23.80 -20.78
C ALA A 179 18.42 23.11 -20.78
N GLU A 180 18.82 22.55 -21.91
CA GLU A 180 20.13 21.90 -22.03
C GLU A 180 21.24 22.96 -22.08
N ASN A 181 22.33 22.65 -21.40
CA ASN A 181 23.63 23.32 -21.52
C ASN A 181 24.56 22.50 -22.41
N ASN A 182 24.47 21.16 -22.32
CA ASN A 182 25.07 20.22 -23.26
C ASN A 182 24.40 18.82 -23.17
N ALA A 183 24.97 17.82 -23.86
CA ALA A 183 24.45 16.46 -23.88
C ALA A 183 24.26 15.78 -22.50
N ASN A 184 25.06 16.18 -21.50
CA ASN A 184 25.02 15.59 -20.16
C ASN A 184 24.50 16.56 -19.09
N ASP A 185 24.25 17.82 -19.44
CA ASP A 185 23.95 18.90 -18.49
C ASP A 185 22.68 19.64 -18.93
N GLN A 186 21.69 19.66 -18.04
CA GLN A 186 20.40 20.29 -18.28
C GLN A 186 19.90 20.92 -16.98
N ASP A 187 19.43 22.14 -17.08
CA ASP A 187 18.90 22.91 -15.96
C ASP A 187 17.38 23.02 -16.02
N ILE A 188 16.77 23.31 -14.87
CA ILE A 188 15.41 23.86 -14.81
C ILE A 188 15.50 25.37 -14.72
N LEU A 189 14.91 26.06 -15.69
CA LEU A 189 14.84 27.52 -15.73
C LEU A 189 13.43 28.01 -15.42
N LEU A 190 13.36 29.20 -14.83
CA LEU A 190 12.13 29.94 -14.52
C LEU A 190 12.13 31.28 -15.25
N ARG A 191 11.01 31.62 -15.88
CA ARG A 191 10.68 32.97 -16.35
C ARG A 191 9.35 33.43 -15.80
N THR A 192 9.25 34.73 -15.51
CA THR A 192 8.06 35.33 -14.92
C THR A 192 7.48 36.42 -15.85
N SER A 193 6.16 36.54 -15.89
CA SER A 193 5.43 37.58 -16.60
C SER A 193 4.44 38.28 -15.67
N THR A 194 4.43 39.61 -15.70
CA THR A 194 3.48 40.45 -14.95
C THR A 194 2.38 41.04 -15.85
N ASN A 195 2.37 40.67 -17.13
CA ASN A 195 1.42 41.14 -18.13
C ASN A 195 0.80 39.97 -18.92
N ASN A 196 0.33 38.96 -18.19
CA ASN A 196 -0.44 37.84 -18.72
C ASN A 196 0.28 37.04 -19.83
N GLY A 197 1.61 36.99 -19.80
CA GLY A 197 2.43 36.23 -20.75
C GLY A 197 2.82 37.01 -22.01
N ALA A 198 2.49 38.29 -22.13
CA ALA A 198 2.90 39.09 -23.29
C ALA A 198 4.43 39.32 -23.35
N THR A 199 5.06 39.51 -22.18
CA THR A 199 6.53 39.60 -22.05
C THR A 199 7.03 38.80 -20.86
N TRP A 200 8.30 38.39 -20.91
CA TRP A 200 8.92 37.52 -19.92
C TRP A 200 10.21 38.13 -19.37
N SER A 201 10.48 37.88 -18.09
CA SER A 201 11.74 38.23 -17.43
C SER A 201 12.93 37.49 -18.05
N ALA A 202 14.15 37.90 -17.66
CA ALA A 202 15.32 37.04 -17.80
C ALA A 202 15.10 35.70 -17.08
N ALA A 203 15.75 34.65 -17.58
CA ALA A 203 15.70 33.33 -16.97
C ALA A 203 16.46 33.31 -15.64
N THR A 204 15.92 32.59 -14.66
CA THR A 204 16.59 32.29 -13.39
C THR A 204 16.66 30.77 -13.23
N THR A 205 17.78 30.24 -12.74
CA THR A 205 17.92 28.80 -12.53
C THR A 205 17.20 28.36 -11.24
N VAL A 206 16.36 27.33 -11.37
CA VAL A 206 15.61 26.69 -10.28
C VAL A 206 16.40 25.52 -9.72
N ALA A 207 16.99 24.71 -10.60
CA ALA A 207 17.84 23.57 -10.28
C ALA A 207 18.83 23.33 -11.44
N GLY A 208 19.96 22.69 -11.13
CA GLY A 208 20.96 22.26 -12.11
C GLY A 208 22.27 23.05 -12.08
N ALA A 209 22.25 24.34 -11.71
CA ALA A 209 23.45 25.22 -11.72
C ALA A 209 24.68 24.73 -10.93
N THR A 210 24.50 23.83 -9.96
CA THR A 210 25.56 23.29 -9.11
C THR A 210 25.96 21.85 -9.46
N THR A 211 25.43 21.32 -10.56
CA THR A 211 25.64 19.93 -10.99
C THR A 211 25.78 19.85 -12.50
N THR A 212 26.25 18.72 -13.00
CA THR A 212 26.16 18.37 -14.43
C THR A 212 25.14 17.26 -14.64
N GLY A 213 24.13 17.18 -13.76
CA GLY A 213 23.01 16.26 -13.93
C GLY A 213 22.06 16.78 -14.99
N ARG A 214 21.35 15.88 -15.66
CA ARG A 214 20.31 16.26 -16.62
C ARG A 214 18.98 16.51 -15.91
N ASP A 215 18.71 17.75 -15.52
CA ASP A 215 17.47 18.11 -14.84
C ASP A 215 16.32 18.33 -15.82
N GLY A 216 15.29 17.49 -15.74
CA GLY A 216 14.22 17.38 -16.73
C GLY A 216 12.80 17.51 -16.17
N MET A 217 11.84 17.81 -17.06
CA MET A 217 10.40 17.70 -16.81
C MET A 217 9.94 18.28 -15.46
N PRO A 218 10.09 19.60 -15.25
CA PRO A 218 9.75 20.22 -13.98
C PRO A 218 8.25 20.22 -13.75
N SER A 219 7.85 20.02 -12.49
CA SER A 219 6.50 20.27 -12.01
C SER A 219 6.59 20.85 -10.61
N CYS A 220 5.75 21.84 -10.30
CA CYS A 220 5.75 22.44 -8.98
C CYS A 220 4.37 22.38 -8.30
N ALA A 221 4.34 22.51 -6.99
CA ALA A 221 3.11 22.61 -6.22
C ALA A 221 3.27 23.62 -5.09
N ASP A 222 2.29 24.52 -4.98
CA ASP A 222 2.11 25.32 -3.78
C ASP A 222 1.66 24.42 -2.64
N PHE A 223 2.26 24.60 -1.46
CA PHE A 223 1.88 23.88 -0.27
C PHE A 223 2.04 24.71 1.00
N THR A 224 1.41 24.24 2.06
CA THR A 224 1.49 24.86 3.39
C THR A 224 2.13 23.89 4.35
N THR A 225 3.11 24.35 5.13
CA THR A 225 3.75 23.55 6.17
C THR A 225 2.80 23.31 7.34
N SER A 226 3.13 22.34 8.20
CA SER A 226 2.40 22.12 9.45
C SER A 226 2.34 23.37 10.35
N ALA A 227 3.32 24.27 10.23
CA ALA A 227 3.36 25.57 10.93
C ALA A 227 2.55 26.69 10.22
N GLY A 228 1.84 26.38 9.14
CA GLY A 228 1.02 27.34 8.40
C GLY A 228 1.80 28.20 7.40
N ALA A 229 3.08 27.91 7.14
CA ALA A 229 3.89 28.72 6.25
C ALA A 229 3.70 28.29 4.79
N ALA A 230 3.43 29.25 3.89
CA ALA A 230 3.32 28.99 2.46
C ALA A 230 4.71 28.69 1.87
N ARG A 231 4.77 27.66 1.01
CA ARG A 231 5.97 27.17 0.35
C ARG A 231 5.64 26.72 -1.06
N LEU A 232 6.66 26.65 -1.90
CA LEU A 232 6.60 26.07 -3.23
C LEU A 232 7.59 24.91 -3.29
N ILE A 233 7.15 23.73 -3.69
CA ILE A 233 8.05 22.61 -4.02
C ILE A 233 8.09 22.43 -5.53
N CYS A 234 9.27 22.25 -6.10
CA CYS A 234 9.45 21.85 -7.49
C CYS A 234 10.16 20.51 -7.53
N ILE A 235 9.64 19.58 -8.32
CA ILE A 235 10.25 18.27 -8.56
C ILE A 235 10.63 18.13 -10.03
N PHE A 236 11.68 17.36 -10.29
CA PHE A 236 12.26 17.16 -11.62
C PHE A 236 13.01 15.82 -11.65
N GLU A 237 13.13 15.24 -12.83
CA GLU A 237 14.05 14.12 -13.04
C GLU A 237 15.48 14.62 -13.09
N THR A 238 16.46 13.82 -12.68
CA THR A 238 17.87 14.16 -12.74
C THR A 238 18.75 12.93 -12.84
N THR A 239 19.90 13.05 -13.50
CA THR A 239 20.96 12.03 -13.47
C THR A 239 21.98 12.26 -12.35
N GLU A 240 21.81 13.31 -11.53
CA GLU A 240 22.75 13.59 -10.44
C GLU A 240 22.85 12.42 -9.45
N GLY A 241 24.08 11.92 -9.28
CA GLY A 241 24.42 10.84 -8.36
C GLY A 241 24.03 9.44 -8.88
N THR A 242 23.44 9.35 -10.07
CA THR A 242 23.03 8.08 -10.69
C THR A 242 23.33 8.01 -12.19
N ALA A 243 24.12 8.93 -12.73
CA ALA A 243 24.40 9.00 -14.16
C ALA A 243 24.88 7.64 -14.72
N PRO A 244 24.35 7.19 -15.86
CA PRO A 244 23.46 7.91 -16.79
C PRO A 244 21.95 7.76 -16.47
N ARG A 245 21.59 7.18 -15.33
CA ARG A 245 20.20 6.82 -14.99
C ARG A 245 19.48 7.96 -14.30
N PHE A 246 18.18 8.08 -14.58
CA PHE A 246 17.33 9.09 -13.95
C PHE A 246 16.86 8.68 -12.55
N ASN A 247 16.82 9.64 -11.64
CA ASN A 247 16.11 9.61 -10.37
C ASN A 247 15.28 10.90 -10.23
N VAL A 248 14.44 11.02 -9.21
CA VAL A 248 13.60 12.20 -8.98
C VAL A 248 14.08 12.96 -7.74
N LYS A 249 14.32 14.26 -7.89
CA LYS A 249 14.67 15.18 -6.80
C LYS A 249 13.73 16.36 -6.75
N SER A 250 13.87 17.13 -5.68
CA SER A 250 13.08 18.31 -5.39
C SER A 250 13.94 19.45 -4.89
N VAL A 251 13.43 20.67 -5.06
CA VAL A 251 13.89 21.88 -4.38
C VAL A 251 12.68 22.62 -3.81
N VAL A 252 12.87 23.35 -2.71
CA VAL A 252 11.80 24.09 -2.03
C VAL A 252 12.11 25.58 -2.02
N SER A 253 11.13 26.40 -2.37
CA SER A 253 11.20 27.85 -2.24
C SER A 253 10.33 28.33 -1.08
N THR A 254 10.88 29.24 -0.28
CA THR A 254 10.20 29.95 0.81
C THR A 254 9.69 31.33 0.40
N ASN A 255 10.03 31.77 -0.81
CA ASN A 255 9.79 33.10 -1.35
C ASN A 255 9.19 33.04 -2.77
N ASP A 256 8.30 32.08 -3.00
CA ASP A 256 7.43 31.98 -4.18
C ASP A 256 8.20 31.93 -5.52
N GLY A 257 9.36 31.27 -5.51
CA GLY A 257 10.18 31.03 -6.69
C GLY A 257 11.35 32.00 -6.89
N ALA A 258 11.57 32.96 -5.98
CA ALA A 258 12.72 33.87 -6.09
C ALA A 258 14.06 33.20 -5.74
N SER A 259 14.06 32.21 -4.84
CA SER A 259 15.20 31.33 -4.56
C SER A 259 14.73 29.94 -4.13
N PHE A 260 15.63 28.96 -4.27
CA PHE A 260 15.35 27.55 -4.00
C PHE A 260 16.38 26.96 -3.03
N SER A 261 15.94 25.99 -2.23
CA SER A 261 16.76 25.26 -1.27
C SER A 261 17.74 24.29 -1.94
N GLU A 262 18.57 23.65 -1.11
CA GLU A 262 19.29 22.45 -1.49
C GLU A 262 18.36 21.34 -2.01
N ARG A 263 18.95 20.47 -2.82
CA ARG A 263 18.24 19.39 -3.52
C ARG A 263 17.93 18.25 -2.54
N ALA A 264 16.70 17.76 -2.54
CA ALA A 264 16.27 16.63 -1.72
C ALA A 264 15.72 15.49 -2.58
N ARG A 265 16.04 14.24 -2.22
CA ARG A 265 15.56 13.05 -2.93
C ARG A 265 14.05 12.90 -2.79
N VAL A 266 13.37 12.73 -3.92
CA VAL A 266 11.95 12.30 -3.97
C VAL A 266 11.90 10.80 -4.16
N TYR A 267 12.59 10.28 -5.18
CA TYR A 267 12.59 8.86 -5.48
C TYR A 267 13.86 8.43 -6.19
N LYS A 268 14.36 7.23 -5.87
CA LYS A 268 15.41 6.53 -6.60
C LYS A 268 14.88 5.13 -6.95
N PRO A 269 14.90 4.72 -8.23
CA PRO A 269 14.39 3.42 -8.62
C PRO A 269 15.23 2.29 -8.02
N THR A 270 14.61 1.12 -7.84
CA THR A 270 15.30 -0.09 -7.36
C THR A 270 16.13 -0.72 -8.48
N GLY A 271 17.34 -1.18 -8.18
CA GLY A 271 18.27 -1.75 -9.17
C GLY A 271 19.36 -0.77 -9.63
N THR A 272 20.34 -1.26 -10.38
CA THR A 272 21.52 -0.49 -10.82
C THR A 272 21.40 0.08 -12.23
N VAL A 273 20.38 -0.33 -12.98
CA VAL A 273 20.20 -0.04 -14.41
C VAL A 273 18.81 0.52 -14.73
N THR A 274 18.04 0.86 -13.70
CA THR A 274 16.67 1.37 -13.78
C THR A 274 16.63 2.89 -13.65
N ASN A 275 15.53 3.48 -14.08
CA ASN A 275 15.32 4.90 -14.22
C ASN A 275 13.99 5.28 -13.55
N ALA A 276 13.95 6.46 -12.94
CA ALA A 276 12.71 7.12 -12.55
C ALA A 276 12.69 8.54 -13.07
N GLY A 277 11.65 8.90 -13.81
CA GLY A 277 11.57 10.16 -14.54
C GLY A 277 10.15 10.57 -14.91
N ALA A 278 10.04 11.63 -15.70
CA ALA A 278 8.79 12.31 -16.03
C ALA A 278 7.89 12.56 -14.80
N PRO A 279 8.38 13.28 -13.78
CA PRO A 279 7.65 13.46 -12.56
C PRO A 279 6.56 14.53 -12.67
N PHE A 280 5.57 14.46 -11.79
CA PHE A 280 4.53 15.48 -11.65
C PHE A 280 4.13 15.61 -10.19
N ILE A 281 3.76 16.81 -9.73
CA ILE A 281 3.36 17.02 -8.33
C ILE A 281 2.13 17.89 -8.20
N VAL A 282 1.26 17.51 -7.26
CA VAL A 282 0.11 18.31 -6.83
C VAL A 282 -0.02 18.27 -5.30
N GLN A 283 -0.65 19.27 -4.71
CA GLN A 283 -1.11 19.21 -3.33
C GLN A 283 -2.62 18.96 -3.28
N THR A 284 -3.06 17.90 -2.60
CA THR A 284 -4.49 17.64 -2.40
C THR A 284 -5.15 18.75 -1.56
N THR A 285 -6.49 18.80 -1.55
CA THR A 285 -7.24 19.70 -0.66
C THR A 285 -6.99 19.41 0.83
N GLY A 286 -6.60 18.17 1.16
CA GLY A 286 -6.20 17.76 2.51
C GLY A 286 -4.79 18.18 2.93
N GLY A 287 -4.01 18.81 2.05
CA GLY A 287 -2.66 19.30 2.36
C GLY A 287 -1.53 18.33 2.02
N THR A 288 -1.84 17.09 1.63
CA THR A 288 -0.87 16.07 1.23
C THR A 288 -0.28 16.38 -0.15
N LEU A 289 1.04 16.33 -0.28
CA LEU A 289 1.71 16.34 -1.58
C LEU A 289 1.63 14.95 -2.21
N VAL A 290 1.31 14.89 -3.50
CA VAL A 290 1.29 13.67 -4.31
C VAL A 290 2.25 13.87 -5.47
N ALA A 291 3.32 13.09 -5.50
CA ALA A 291 4.29 13.08 -6.59
C ALA A 291 4.11 11.81 -7.43
N SER A 292 3.91 11.94 -8.73
CA SER A 292 3.98 10.84 -9.68
C SER A 292 5.33 10.79 -10.38
N PHE A 293 5.70 9.61 -10.89
CA PHE A 293 6.83 9.40 -11.78
C PHE A 293 6.66 8.06 -12.51
N HIS A 294 7.38 7.92 -13.63
CA HIS A 294 7.47 6.68 -14.37
C HIS A 294 8.74 5.95 -13.96
N THR A 295 8.71 4.63 -13.87
CA THR A 295 9.89 3.82 -13.56
C THR A 295 9.90 2.50 -14.32
N ASP A 296 11.05 2.10 -14.86
CA ASP A 296 11.25 0.80 -15.53
C ASP A 296 11.70 -0.31 -14.57
N GLU A 297 11.63 -0.08 -13.26
CA GLU A 297 12.04 -1.05 -12.24
C GLU A 297 11.15 -2.31 -12.15
N ASP A 298 9.96 -2.28 -12.77
CA ASP A 298 9.03 -3.42 -12.79
C ASP A 298 9.16 -4.25 -14.08
N THR A 299 10.11 -3.94 -14.96
CA THR A 299 10.34 -4.70 -16.20
C THR A 299 11.75 -5.26 -16.28
N SER A 300 11.87 -6.50 -16.74
CA SER A 300 13.16 -7.12 -17.05
C SER A 300 13.78 -6.58 -18.35
N ALA A 301 12.98 -5.93 -19.20
CA ALA A 301 13.45 -5.43 -20.50
C ALA A 301 14.34 -4.19 -20.38
N GLN A 302 14.15 -3.36 -19.34
CA GLN A 302 14.96 -2.15 -19.03
C GLN A 302 15.16 -1.20 -20.24
N THR A 303 14.15 -1.09 -21.10
CA THR A 303 14.19 -0.31 -22.35
C THR A 303 13.75 1.15 -22.16
N TRP A 304 14.24 1.86 -21.14
CA TRP A 304 13.78 3.21 -20.80
C TRP A 304 13.63 4.15 -22.02
N PRO A 305 12.51 4.88 -22.13
CA PRO A 305 11.38 4.87 -21.21
C PRO A 305 10.39 3.72 -21.46
N ASN A 306 10.53 2.98 -22.56
CA ASN A 306 9.63 1.88 -22.92
C ASN A 306 9.62 0.78 -21.84
N GLY A 307 8.42 0.37 -21.43
CA GLY A 307 8.24 -0.61 -20.36
C GLY A 307 8.16 -0.01 -18.95
N ALA A 308 8.18 1.31 -18.81
CA ALA A 308 7.96 1.96 -17.51
C ALA A 308 6.52 1.76 -17.00
N SER A 309 6.37 1.69 -15.68
CA SER A 309 5.10 1.77 -14.96
C SER A 309 4.90 3.17 -14.38
N LEU A 310 3.65 3.59 -14.13
CA LEU A 310 3.36 4.85 -13.44
C LEU A 310 3.18 4.59 -11.95
N LYS A 311 3.89 5.32 -11.11
CA LYS A 311 3.78 5.22 -9.65
C LYS A 311 3.58 6.59 -9.02
N ILE A 312 3.05 6.59 -7.80
CA ILE A 312 2.92 7.77 -6.96
C ILE A 312 3.53 7.57 -5.57
N LEU A 313 3.93 8.69 -4.98
CA LEU A 313 4.31 8.84 -3.57
C LEU A 313 3.42 9.91 -2.94
N THR A 314 2.98 9.67 -1.72
CA THR A 314 2.28 10.66 -0.89
C THR A 314 3.22 11.19 0.19
N SER A 315 3.14 12.46 0.57
CA SER A 315 3.97 13.00 1.65
C SER A 315 3.52 12.49 3.04
N LEU A 316 4.49 12.02 3.84
CA LEU A 316 4.38 11.75 5.28
C LEU A 316 4.49 13.03 6.13
N SER A 317 5.27 13.99 5.66
CA SER A 317 5.35 15.35 6.19
C SER A 317 5.56 16.29 5.01
N THR A 318 5.06 17.51 5.11
CA THR A 318 5.37 18.58 4.15
C THR A 318 6.49 19.48 4.64
N ASP A 319 6.96 19.33 5.89
CA ASP A 319 8.00 20.16 6.48
C ASP A 319 8.94 19.34 7.41
N PRO A 320 10.15 18.96 6.93
CA PRO A 320 10.52 18.91 5.52
C PRO A 320 9.64 17.89 4.76
N PRO A 321 9.53 17.99 3.42
CA PRO A 321 8.89 16.95 2.61
C PRO A 321 9.53 15.58 2.85
N VAL A 322 8.76 14.66 3.42
CA VAL A 322 9.15 13.25 3.60
C VAL A 322 8.19 12.41 2.78
N TRP A 323 8.70 11.49 1.96
CA TRP A 323 7.89 10.70 1.04
C TRP A 323 7.50 9.36 1.66
N GLY A 324 6.23 9.01 1.49
CA GLY A 324 5.60 7.80 1.99
C GLY A 324 5.80 6.61 1.05
N GLN A 325 4.87 5.66 1.13
CA GLN A 325 4.96 4.42 0.37
C GLN A 325 4.72 4.67 -1.12
N LYS A 326 5.52 4.00 -1.94
CA LYS A 326 5.38 3.95 -3.40
C LYS A 326 4.16 3.10 -3.76
N THR A 327 3.25 3.66 -4.54
CA THR A 327 2.04 2.96 -4.99
C THR A 327 2.03 2.86 -6.51
N LEU A 328 1.83 1.64 -7.01
CA LEU A 328 1.61 1.39 -8.43
C LEU A 328 0.26 1.97 -8.85
N VAL A 329 0.27 2.86 -9.84
CA VAL A 329 -0.94 3.42 -10.43
C VAL A 329 -1.24 2.67 -11.72
N LEU A 330 -0.29 2.60 -12.65
CA LEU A 330 -0.43 1.86 -13.90
C LEU A 330 0.72 0.88 -14.09
N PRO A 331 0.47 -0.31 -14.68
CA PRO A 331 1.50 -1.29 -14.96
C PRO A 331 2.49 -0.82 -16.03
N VAL A 332 3.48 -1.66 -16.31
CA VAL A 332 4.48 -1.46 -17.37
C VAL A 332 3.82 -1.14 -18.72
N GLN A 333 4.52 -0.31 -19.52
CA GLN A 333 4.03 0.35 -20.75
C GLN A 333 3.16 1.60 -20.52
N SER A 334 3.33 2.25 -19.38
CA SER A 334 2.76 3.56 -19.07
C SER A 334 3.81 4.64 -19.26
N LEU A 335 3.46 5.73 -19.96
CA LEU A 335 4.37 6.82 -20.26
C LEU A 335 3.68 8.17 -20.11
N TRP A 336 4.45 9.23 -19.90
CA TRP A 336 4.01 10.63 -20.07
C TRP A 336 2.78 11.06 -19.26
N GLY A 337 2.51 10.32 -18.18
CA GLY A 337 1.55 10.59 -17.13
C GLY A 337 1.62 12.02 -16.57
N SER A 338 0.47 12.62 -16.26
CA SER A 338 0.38 13.81 -15.39
C SER A 338 -0.63 13.61 -14.27
N LEU A 339 -0.55 14.46 -13.24
CA LEU A 339 -1.52 14.51 -12.15
C LEU A 339 -2.39 15.75 -12.27
N PHE A 340 -3.68 15.58 -11.99
CA PHE A 340 -4.65 16.66 -11.95
C PHE A 340 -5.46 16.62 -10.66
N LYS A 341 -5.34 17.67 -9.86
CA LYS A 341 -6.09 17.84 -8.61
C LYS A 341 -7.53 18.23 -8.91
N ARG A 342 -8.51 17.49 -8.37
CA ARG A 342 -9.92 17.92 -8.40
C ARG A 342 -10.18 19.06 -7.41
N VAL A 343 -11.00 20.03 -7.83
CA VAL A 343 -11.43 21.17 -7.00
C VAL A 343 -12.75 20.89 -6.25
N ASP A 344 -13.24 19.65 -6.28
CA ASP A 344 -14.49 19.22 -5.63
C ASP A 344 -14.36 19.01 -4.11
N GLY A 345 -13.23 19.40 -3.50
CA GLY A 345 -12.98 19.22 -2.08
C GLY A 345 -12.50 17.82 -1.70
N THR A 346 -12.56 16.84 -2.60
CA THR A 346 -12.06 15.49 -2.36
C THR A 346 -10.53 15.47 -2.45
N SER A 347 -9.85 14.62 -1.66
CA SER A 347 -8.39 14.45 -1.75
C SER A 347 -7.99 13.64 -3.00
N THR A 348 -8.66 13.88 -4.13
CA THR A 348 -8.60 13.06 -5.33
C THR A 348 -7.69 13.66 -6.38
N VAL A 349 -6.87 12.80 -6.99
CA VAL A 349 -6.01 13.15 -8.11
C VAL A 349 -6.33 12.25 -9.30
N VAL A 350 -6.32 12.83 -10.49
CA VAL A 350 -6.56 12.14 -11.76
C VAL A 350 -5.22 11.97 -12.47
N ALA A 351 -4.87 10.73 -12.83
CA ALA A 351 -3.68 10.44 -13.63
C ALA A 351 -4.04 10.38 -15.13
N ALA A 352 -3.44 11.21 -15.99
CA ALA A 352 -3.71 11.18 -17.43
C ALA A 352 -2.49 10.64 -18.20
N PHE A 353 -2.66 9.69 -19.13
CA PHE A 353 -1.57 9.02 -19.86
C PHE A 353 -1.97 8.58 -21.30
N PRO A 354 -1.01 8.34 -22.22
CA PRO A 354 -1.23 7.80 -23.57
C PRO A 354 -1.52 6.29 -23.56
N LEU A 355 -2.35 5.80 -24.48
CA LEU A 355 -2.58 4.36 -24.64
C LEU A 355 -1.43 3.69 -25.41
N SER A 356 -0.94 2.56 -24.88
CA SER A 356 -0.14 1.61 -25.66
C SER A 356 -1.06 0.71 -26.51
N PRO A 357 -0.71 0.38 -27.76
CA PRO A 357 -1.46 -0.56 -28.59
C PRO A 357 -1.70 -1.95 -27.97
N MET A 358 -0.93 -2.34 -26.94
CA MET A 358 -1.05 -3.63 -26.26
C MET A 358 -1.85 -3.60 -24.94
N GLN A 359 -2.33 -2.45 -24.47
CA GLN A 359 -3.06 -2.34 -23.21
C GLN A 359 -4.24 -1.37 -23.34
N GLN A 360 -5.47 -1.91 -23.35
CA GLN A 360 -6.66 -1.15 -22.98
C GLN A 360 -6.61 -0.91 -21.46
N ARG A 361 -6.48 0.33 -21.03
CA ARG A 361 -6.97 0.91 -19.76
C ARG A 361 -6.46 2.36 -19.68
N ASP A 362 -7.34 3.30 -19.31
CA ASP A 362 -7.14 4.76 -19.36
C ASP A 362 -7.15 5.37 -17.94
N THR A 363 -7.24 6.70 -17.84
CA THR A 363 -7.09 7.57 -16.65
C THR A 363 -7.60 7.00 -15.33
N ILE A 364 -6.72 6.87 -14.32
CA ILE A 364 -7.07 6.28 -13.01
C ILE A 364 -7.47 7.35 -11.98
N LEU A 365 -8.54 7.07 -11.24
CA LEU A 365 -8.97 7.83 -10.07
C LEU A 365 -8.14 7.43 -8.85
N VAL A 366 -7.53 8.38 -8.15
CA VAL A 366 -6.97 8.13 -6.81
C VAL A 366 -7.90 8.77 -5.80
N GLN A 367 -8.83 8.00 -5.21
CA GLN A 367 -9.76 8.54 -4.20
C GLN A 367 -9.10 8.61 -2.82
N GLY A 368 -9.33 9.70 -2.10
CA GLY A 368 -9.24 9.74 -0.64
C GLY A 368 -10.66 9.94 -0.09
N ASP A 369 -11.27 8.88 0.43
CA ASP A 369 -12.66 8.90 0.91
C ASP A 369 -12.75 9.36 2.38
N PRO A 370 -13.41 10.49 2.68
CA PRO A 370 -13.67 10.94 4.06
C PRO A 370 -14.83 10.19 4.74
N SER A 371 -15.63 9.41 4.01
CA SER A 371 -16.86 8.79 4.52
C SER A 371 -16.64 7.50 5.33
N LEU A 372 -15.41 6.96 5.30
CA LEU A 372 -14.95 5.90 6.21
C LEU A 372 -14.59 6.42 7.62
N LEU A 373 -14.78 7.71 7.91
CA LEU A 373 -14.51 8.33 9.22
C LEU A 373 -15.71 8.20 10.18
N ARG A 374 -16.08 6.97 10.56
CA ARG A 374 -16.74 6.75 11.85
C ARG A 374 -16.28 5.44 12.47
N GLY A 375 -15.50 5.59 13.54
CA GLY A 375 -15.24 4.53 14.50
C GLY A 375 -14.02 3.68 14.15
N GLU A 376 -12.83 4.21 14.40
CA GLU A 376 -11.86 3.64 15.34
C GLU A 376 -10.68 4.61 15.42
N GLU A 377 -10.26 4.96 16.64
CA GLU A 377 -9.09 5.79 16.88
C GLU A 377 -7.86 5.09 16.27
N VAL A 378 -7.39 5.63 15.14
CA VAL A 378 -6.08 5.28 14.59
C VAL A 378 -5.04 5.91 15.51
N VAL A 379 -4.56 5.10 16.45
CA VAL A 379 -3.35 5.38 17.23
C VAL A 379 -2.17 5.50 16.26
N ARG A 380 -1.33 6.48 16.57
CA ARG A 380 -0.22 7.06 15.80
C ARG A 380 0.86 6.03 15.47
N ASP A 381 1.38 6.07 14.24
CA ASP A 381 2.69 5.49 13.85
C ASP A 381 3.54 6.58 13.14
N ALA A 382 3.65 7.74 13.80
CA ALA A 382 4.69 8.71 13.51
C ALA A 382 5.82 8.43 14.50
N GLU A 383 7.02 8.14 13.99
CA GLU A 383 8.14 7.41 14.62
C GLU A 383 7.99 5.89 14.47
N SER A 384 8.53 5.28 13.39
CA SER A 384 8.68 3.81 13.36
C SER A 384 9.89 3.39 14.20
N PHE A 385 9.81 3.72 15.49
CA PHE A 385 10.75 3.38 16.52
C PHE A 385 9.91 2.81 17.65
N ASN A 386 9.71 1.49 17.63
CA ASN A 386 8.83 0.83 18.58
C ASN A 386 9.70 0.07 19.56
N ALA A 387 9.58 0.38 20.85
CA ALA A 387 10.14 -0.48 21.88
C ALA A 387 9.38 -1.81 21.84
N ILE A 388 10.10 -2.90 21.58
CA ILE A 388 9.57 -4.26 21.71
C ILE A 388 9.63 -4.66 23.19
N VAL A 389 10.70 -4.29 23.87
CA VAL A 389 10.83 -4.34 25.33
C VAL A 389 11.15 -2.93 25.78
N ASP A 390 10.26 -2.36 26.58
CA ASP A 390 10.35 -0.98 27.06
C ASP A 390 11.77 -0.67 27.56
N ASP A 391 12.32 0.43 27.03
CA ASP A 391 13.63 0.99 27.36
C ASP A 391 14.87 0.10 27.14
N LYS A 392 14.73 -1.06 26.47
CA LYS A 392 15.82 -2.05 26.32
C LYS A 392 16.01 -2.57 24.90
N LEU A 393 14.92 -2.81 24.18
CA LEU A 393 14.95 -3.39 22.85
C LEU A 393 14.02 -2.61 21.93
N TYR A 394 14.59 -2.10 20.85
CA TYR A 394 13.89 -1.22 19.95
C TYR A 394 13.94 -1.74 18.51
N LEU A 395 12.91 -1.39 17.78
CA LEU A 395 12.72 -1.80 16.40
C LEU A 395 12.84 -0.58 15.49
N GLY A 396 13.89 -0.58 14.67
CA GLY A 396 14.21 0.53 13.78
C GLY A 396 14.13 0.16 12.30
N ASN A 397 14.24 1.17 11.44
CA ASN A 397 14.47 1.00 10.01
C ASN A 397 15.87 1.55 9.65
N LEU A 398 16.26 1.49 8.38
CA LEU A 398 17.56 2.00 7.92
C LEU A 398 17.78 3.47 8.32
N SER A 399 16.76 4.32 8.23
CA SER A 399 16.86 5.73 8.66
C SER A 399 17.07 5.91 10.17
N THR A 400 16.60 4.95 10.99
CA THR A 400 16.87 4.90 12.44
C THR A 400 18.33 4.54 12.70
N ALA A 401 18.87 3.57 11.94
CA ALA A 401 20.24 3.09 12.03
C ALA A 401 21.28 4.15 11.63
N GLU A 402 20.97 4.89 10.57
CA GLU A 402 21.84 5.90 9.97
C GLU A 402 21.72 7.27 10.66
N SER A 403 20.99 7.37 11.78
CA SER A 403 20.82 8.61 12.54
C SER A 403 21.69 8.63 13.81
N PRO A 404 22.92 9.18 13.75
CA PRO A 404 23.77 9.45 14.91
C PRO A 404 23.08 10.16 16.08
N GLN A 405 22.16 11.08 15.77
CA GLN A 405 21.44 11.86 16.76
C GLN A 405 20.41 11.00 17.51
N LEU A 406 19.75 10.07 16.81
CA LEU A 406 18.74 9.20 17.39
C LEU A 406 19.38 8.09 18.23
N LEU A 407 20.46 7.47 17.74
CA LEU A 407 21.21 6.45 18.49
C LEU A 407 21.74 6.98 19.84
N ARG A 408 22.26 8.22 19.85
CA ARG A 408 22.73 8.88 21.08
C ARG A 408 21.59 9.24 22.03
N ARG A 409 20.49 9.81 21.51
CA ARG A 409 19.30 10.14 22.32
C ARG A 409 18.75 8.93 23.07
N LEU A 410 18.79 7.76 22.44
CA LEU A 410 18.24 6.52 22.96
C LEU A 410 19.26 5.67 23.70
N GLU A 411 20.52 6.11 23.80
CA GLU A 411 21.62 5.40 24.45
C GLU A 411 21.80 3.97 23.90
N ILE A 412 21.66 3.81 22.58
CA ILE A 412 21.81 2.52 21.92
C ILE A 412 23.27 2.08 21.96
N THR A 413 23.50 0.86 22.43
CA THR A 413 24.85 0.28 22.56
C THR A 413 25.09 -0.84 21.55
N HIS A 414 24.04 -1.49 21.06
CA HIS A 414 24.11 -2.59 20.10
C HIS A 414 23.15 -2.39 18.94
N VAL A 415 23.59 -2.72 17.74
CA VAL A 415 22.78 -2.70 16.53
C VAL A 415 22.91 -4.05 15.82
N LEU A 416 21.77 -4.72 15.60
CA LEU A 416 21.68 -5.93 14.79
C LEU A 416 21.10 -5.54 13.42
N SER A 417 21.85 -5.76 12.34
CA SER A 417 21.41 -5.45 10.96
C SER A 417 21.22 -6.69 10.14
N VAL A 418 20.08 -6.81 9.47
CA VAL A 418 19.78 -7.95 8.60
C VAL A 418 19.50 -7.44 7.18
N CYS A 419 20.54 -6.97 6.51
CA CYS A 419 20.46 -6.33 5.19
C CYS A 419 21.84 -6.37 4.49
N PRO A 420 21.90 -6.64 3.17
CA PRO A 420 23.15 -6.61 2.41
C PRO A 420 23.73 -5.19 2.22
N ASP A 421 22.90 -4.15 2.30
CA ASP A 421 23.27 -2.76 1.95
C ASP A 421 23.83 -1.93 3.12
N PHE A 422 23.90 -2.49 4.33
CA PHE A 422 24.33 -1.78 5.53
C PHE A 422 25.68 -2.28 6.03
N LEU A 423 26.75 -1.58 5.63
CA LEU A 423 28.12 -2.06 5.83
C LEU A 423 28.83 -1.47 7.06
N GLU A 424 28.55 -0.22 7.49
CA GLU A 424 29.22 0.38 8.66
C GLU A 424 28.37 1.44 9.37
N ILE A 425 28.42 1.46 10.72
CA ILE A 425 27.90 2.53 11.56
C ILE A 425 29.06 3.44 12.00
N SER A 426 28.90 4.75 11.87
CA SER A 426 29.94 5.75 12.21
C SER A 426 30.06 6.10 13.70
N GLU A 427 29.23 5.50 14.57
CA GLU A 427 29.20 5.68 16.02
C GLU A 427 29.81 4.44 16.75
N PRO A 428 30.34 4.57 17.99
CA PRO A 428 30.97 3.48 18.73
C PRO A 428 29.95 2.48 19.32
N VAL A 429 29.06 1.94 18.50
CA VAL A 429 28.08 0.92 18.87
C VAL A 429 28.57 -0.46 18.41
N LYS A 430 28.29 -1.51 19.19
CA LYS A 430 28.56 -2.89 18.74
C LYS A 430 27.59 -3.23 17.62
N HIS A 431 28.10 -3.67 16.48
CA HIS A 431 27.31 -3.94 15.29
C HIS A 431 27.44 -5.41 14.89
N PHE A 432 26.31 -6.09 14.70
CA PHE A 432 26.25 -7.44 14.15
C PHE A 432 25.45 -7.41 12.86
N THR A 433 26.06 -7.85 11.76
CA THR A 433 25.42 -7.87 10.44
C THR A 433 25.17 -9.30 9.99
N LEU A 434 23.90 -9.59 9.65
CA LEU A 434 23.50 -10.76 8.89
C LEU A 434 23.22 -10.35 7.45
N ILE A 435 23.99 -10.92 6.52
CA ILE A 435 23.72 -10.79 5.10
C ILE A 435 22.70 -11.87 4.74
N MET A 436 21.45 -11.45 4.53
CA MET A 436 20.38 -12.32 4.05
C MET A 436 19.97 -11.91 2.64
N VAL A 437 19.59 -12.90 1.84
CA VAL A 437 18.95 -12.68 0.53
C VAL A 437 17.44 -12.74 0.76
N ASP A 438 16.68 -11.86 0.10
CA ASP A 438 15.21 -11.87 0.13
C ASP A 438 14.68 -13.06 -0.70
N ASP A 439 14.79 -14.26 -0.12
CA ASP A 439 14.38 -15.55 -0.69
C ASP A 439 13.50 -16.28 0.33
N GLU A 440 12.32 -16.72 -0.12
CA GLU A 440 11.34 -17.48 0.67
C GLU A 440 11.85 -18.86 1.13
N HIS A 441 12.96 -19.35 0.57
CA HIS A 441 13.63 -20.59 0.93
C HIS A 441 14.92 -20.36 1.75
N PHE A 442 15.22 -19.12 2.12
CA PHE A 442 16.41 -18.86 2.93
C PHE A 442 16.28 -19.54 4.30
N ASP A 443 17.30 -20.33 4.66
CA ASP A 443 17.36 -21.08 5.91
C ASP A 443 17.82 -20.16 7.05
N ILE A 444 16.86 -19.46 7.64
CA ILE A 444 17.14 -18.53 8.74
C ILE A 444 17.48 -19.25 10.04
N LEU A 445 17.08 -20.51 10.20
CA LEU A 445 17.22 -21.27 11.43
C LEU A 445 18.67 -21.39 11.90
N GLN A 446 19.62 -21.42 10.96
CA GLN A 446 21.07 -21.49 11.25
C GLN A 446 21.62 -20.18 11.84
N HIS A 447 20.95 -19.05 11.59
CA HIS A 447 21.38 -17.73 12.04
C HIS A 447 20.71 -17.29 13.35
N LEU A 448 19.58 -17.91 13.70
CA LEU A 448 18.81 -17.57 14.90
C LEU A 448 19.61 -17.70 16.21
N PRO A 449 20.41 -18.77 16.45
CA PRO A 449 21.17 -18.86 17.71
C PRO A 449 22.14 -17.70 17.94
N ALA A 450 22.89 -17.30 16.90
CA ALA A 450 23.87 -16.22 17.00
C ALA A 450 23.22 -14.85 17.21
N THR A 451 22.09 -14.58 16.54
CA THR A 451 21.34 -13.33 16.75
C THR A 451 20.73 -13.24 18.14
N CYS A 452 20.18 -14.35 18.64
CA CYS A 452 19.64 -14.41 19.99
C CYS A 452 20.74 -14.15 21.04
N GLN A 453 21.92 -14.73 20.86
CA GLN A 453 23.06 -14.52 21.73
C GLN A 453 23.53 -13.05 21.73
N PHE A 454 23.64 -12.42 20.55
CA PHE A 454 24.04 -11.01 20.43
C PHE A 454 23.09 -10.06 21.18
N ILE A 455 21.78 -10.31 21.08
CA ILE A 455 20.77 -9.52 21.80
C ILE A 455 20.81 -9.82 23.30
N GLN A 456 20.98 -11.08 23.70
CA GLN A 456 21.11 -11.45 25.11
C GLN A 456 22.33 -10.79 25.78
N GLU A 457 23.47 -10.71 25.09
CA GLU A 457 24.66 -9.98 25.55
C GLU A 457 24.35 -8.50 25.80
N ALA A 458 23.63 -7.87 24.86
CA ALA A 458 23.26 -6.48 24.96
C ALA A 458 22.33 -6.20 26.15
N LEU A 459 21.34 -7.08 26.37
CA LEU A 459 20.42 -6.98 27.50
C LEU A 459 21.10 -7.29 28.84
N GLY A 460 21.99 -8.29 28.88
CA GLY A 460 22.71 -8.72 30.08
C GLY A 460 23.75 -7.71 30.57
N SER A 461 24.29 -6.88 29.67
CA SER A 461 25.22 -5.79 30.01
C SER A 461 24.53 -4.49 30.44
N GLY A 462 23.19 -4.47 30.51
CA GLY A 462 22.41 -3.26 30.79
C GLY A 462 22.36 -2.27 29.62
N GLY A 463 22.78 -2.69 28.43
CA GLY A 463 22.75 -1.91 27.20
C GLY A 463 21.38 -1.90 26.52
N ARG A 464 21.25 -1.05 25.50
CA ARG A 464 20.04 -0.94 24.67
C ARG A 464 20.35 -1.39 23.24
N SER A 465 19.45 -2.18 22.67
CA SER A 465 19.63 -2.74 21.33
C SER A 465 18.62 -2.20 20.33
N ILE A 466 19.08 -1.89 19.12
CA ILE A 466 18.20 -1.75 17.95
C ILE A 466 18.35 -2.97 17.05
N VAL A 467 17.23 -3.52 16.60
CA VAL A 467 17.19 -4.49 15.51
C VAL A 467 16.68 -3.82 14.24
N LEU A 468 17.42 -4.00 13.15
CA LEU A 468 17.16 -3.41 11.85
C LEU A 468 16.72 -4.49 10.85
N TRP A 469 15.48 -4.29 10.40
CA TRP A 469 14.73 -4.98 9.34
C TRP A 469 13.76 -6.11 9.72
N GLY A 470 12.63 -6.11 8.98
CA GLY A 470 11.27 -6.33 9.47
C GLY A 470 10.71 -7.75 9.36
N TYR A 471 11.57 -8.77 9.27
CA TYR A 471 11.11 -10.16 9.25
C TYR A 471 11.47 -10.90 10.53
N LEU A 472 12.61 -10.67 11.19
CA LEU A 472 12.97 -11.39 12.42
C LEU A 472 12.15 -10.98 13.68
N GLU A 473 11.16 -10.09 13.52
CA GLU A 473 10.32 -9.51 14.58
C GLU A 473 9.67 -10.58 15.48
N VAL A 474 9.20 -11.66 14.87
CA VAL A 474 8.48 -12.75 15.52
C VAL A 474 9.43 -13.71 16.25
N GLN A 475 10.67 -13.81 15.77
CA GLN A 475 11.68 -14.74 16.28
C GLN A 475 12.34 -14.21 17.55
N LEU A 476 12.54 -12.89 17.61
CA LEU A 476 13.05 -12.18 18.78
C LEU A 476 12.18 -12.41 20.02
N TRP A 477 10.87 -12.33 19.87
CA TRP A 477 9.96 -12.53 21.00
C TRP A 477 9.90 -14.00 21.43
N PHE A 478 9.98 -14.92 20.46
CA PHE A 478 10.07 -16.36 20.70
C PHE A 478 11.20 -16.75 21.63
N ALA A 479 12.40 -16.30 21.28
CA ALA A 479 13.63 -16.63 22.00
C ALA A 479 13.69 -15.96 23.38
N LEU A 480 13.01 -14.82 23.57
CA LEU A 480 13.03 -14.05 24.82
C LEU A 480 11.90 -14.41 25.80
N THR A 481 10.81 -15.04 25.35
CA THR A 481 9.60 -15.22 26.18
C THR A 481 8.98 -16.62 26.19
N HIS A 482 9.54 -17.60 25.47
CA HIS A 482 9.02 -18.98 25.41
C HIS A 482 7.53 -19.07 25.00
N VAL A 483 7.02 -18.15 24.18
CA VAL A 483 5.62 -18.16 23.68
C VAL A 483 5.47 -18.97 22.38
N THR A 484 4.24 -19.23 21.90
CA THR A 484 3.99 -20.00 20.66
C THR A 484 3.99 -19.16 19.38
N ALA A 485 4.15 -19.79 18.18
CA ALA A 485 4.32 -19.14 16.86
C ALA A 485 3.22 -18.11 16.61
N ALA A 486 1.98 -18.55 16.84
CA ALA A 486 0.79 -17.73 16.71
C ALA A 486 0.75 -16.57 17.72
N GLN A 487 1.26 -16.73 18.95
CA GLN A 487 1.28 -15.66 19.95
C GLN A 487 2.30 -14.57 19.57
N ALA A 488 3.50 -14.96 19.16
CA ALA A 488 4.52 -14.02 18.71
C ALA A 488 4.06 -13.25 17.46
N ILE A 489 3.45 -13.93 16.48
CA ILE A 489 2.89 -13.29 15.28
C ILE A 489 1.77 -12.31 15.65
N ARG A 490 0.86 -12.68 16.57
CA ARG A 490 -0.23 -11.80 17.03
C ARG A 490 0.31 -10.53 17.70
N LEU A 491 1.34 -10.64 18.52
CA LEU A 491 1.95 -9.50 19.21
C LEU A 491 2.71 -8.58 18.24
N VAL A 492 3.46 -9.16 17.31
CA VAL A 492 4.11 -8.40 16.23
C VAL A 492 3.06 -7.70 15.38
N ARG A 493 1.97 -8.37 14.99
CA ARG A 493 0.86 -7.75 14.25
C ARG A 493 0.15 -6.66 15.06
N LYS A 494 0.12 -6.76 16.39
CA LYS A 494 -0.42 -5.70 17.26
C LYS A 494 0.46 -4.45 17.23
N GLN A 495 1.78 -4.62 17.25
CA GLN A 495 2.75 -3.50 17.21
C GLN A 495 3.05 -3.00 15.79
N ARG A 496 2.82 -3.85 14.79
CA ARG A 496 3.00 -3.60 13.35
C ARG A 496 1.92 -4.31 12.54
N PRO A 497 0.73 -3.70 12.39
CA PRO A 497 -0.39 -4.29 11.64
C PRO A 497 -0.08 -4.62 10.17
N LYS A 498 1.00 -4.04 9.61
CA LYS A 498 1.47 -4.24 8.23
C LYS A 498 2.43 -5.43 8.06
N SER A 499 2.90 -6.06 9.14
CA SER A 499 3.80 -7.22 9.06
C SER A 499 3.06 -8.41 8.44
N ARG A 500 3.55 -8.92 7.31
CA ARG A 500 2.98 -10.04 6.53
C ARG A 500 4.02 -11.14 6.36
N PRO A 501 4.29 -11.95 7.40
CA PRO A 501 5.23 -13.05 7.29
C PRO A 501 4.77 -14.07 6.23
N ASN A 502 5.69 -14.52 5.38
CA ASN A 502 5.39 -15.61 4.45
C ASN A 502 5.27 -16.96 5.18
N TYR A 503 4.71 -17.96 4.52
CA TYR A 503 4.42 -19.26 5.15
C TYR A 503 5.69 -20.01 5.60
N ASN A 504 6.73 -20.05 4.76
CA ASN A 504 8.01 -20.70 5.10
C ASN A 504 8.67 -20.07 6.32
N PHE A 505 8.56 -18.75 6.46
CA PHE A 505 9.02 -18.01 7.62
C PHE A 505 8.27 -18.44 8.90
N ILE A 506 6.94 -18.60 8.83
CA ILE A 506 6.13 -19.08 9.96
C ILE A 506 6.48 -20.53 10.32
N ARG A 507 6.76 -21.40 9.32
CA ARG A 507 7.15 -22.78 9.58
C ARG A 507 8.53 -22.87 10.23
N GLN A 508 9.50 -22.10 9.77
CA GLN A 508 10.84 -22.05 10.39
C GLN A 508 10.75 -21.61 11.87
N LEU A 509 9.86 -20.69 12.20
CA LEU A 509 9.56 -20.31 13.58
C LEU A 509 9.02 -21.46 14.45
N GLN A 510 8.12 -22.26 13.89
CA GLN A 510 7.61 -23.45 14.58
C GLN A 510 8.71 -24.48 14.80
N VAL A 511 9.57 -24.70 13.81
CA VAL A 511 10.73 -25.61 13.93
C VAL A 511 11.70 -25.11 15.01
N PHE A 512 11.94 -23.80 15.07
CA PHE A 512 12.75 -23.18 16.13
C PHE A 512 12.14 -23.40 17.53
N SER A 513 10.82 -23.28 17.65
CA SER A 513 10.07 -23.61 18.87
C SER A 513 10.20 -25.08 19.26
N GLU A 514 9.99 -25.99 18.30
CA GLU A 514 10.07 -27.45 18.47
C GLU A 514 11.49 -27.87 18.92
N CYS A 515 12.51 -27.07 18.59
CA CYS A 515 13.89 -27.25 19.04
C CYS A 515 14.24 -26.48 20.34
N ASN A 516 13.25 -26.00 21.10
CA ASN A 516 13.45 -25.22 22.32
C ASN A 516 14.36 -24.00 22.15
N CYS A 517 14.24 -23.29 21.01
CA CYS A 517 15.08 -22.15 20.65
C CYS A 517 16.59 -22.47 20.51
N ASN A 518 16.94 -23.75 20.43
CA ASN A 518 18.31 -24.24 20.23
C ASN A 518 18.32 -25.19 19.04
N VAL A 519 18.24 -24.61 17.84
CA VAL A 519 18.30 -25.37 16.59
C VAL A 519 19.76 -25.70 16.28
N GLY A 520 20.04 -27.01 16.16
CA GLY A 520 21.30 -27.51 15.63
C GLY A 520 21.06 -28.38 14.39
N PRO A 521 22.11 -28.65 13.60
CA PRO A 521 22.01 -29.52 12.42
C PRO A 521 21.59 -30.96 12.76
N THR A 522 21.63 -31.34 14.04
CA THR A 522 21.23 -32.66 14.55
C THR A 522 19.83 -32.67 15.19
N SER A 523 19.13 -31.53 15.26
CA SER A 523 17.80 -31.46 15.88
C SER A 523 16.75 -32.17 15.01
N PRO A 524 16.00 -33.18 15.52
CA PRO A 524 15.04 -33.93 14.70
C PRO A 524 14.00 -33.08 13.97
N PRO A 525 13.40 -32.03 14.58
CA PRO A 525 12.48 -31.14 13.86
C PRO A 525 13.14 -30.36 12.73
N TYR A 526 14.40 -29.97 12.90
CA TYR A 526 15.18 -29.28 11.88
C TYR A 526 15.54 -30.20 10.72
N ILE A 527 15.96 -31.45 11.01
CA ILE A 527 16.23 -32.47 9.98
C ILE A 527 14.98 -32.72 9.14
N ALA A 528 13.84 -32.98 9.78
CA ALA A 528 12.57 -33.23 9.09
C ALA A 528 12.13 -32.04 8.23
N TRP A 529 12.30 -30.80 8.73
CA TRP A 529 12.03 -29.60 7.95
C TRP A 529 12.99 -29.45 6.77
N LYS A 530 14.29 -29.73 6.94
CA LYS A 530 15.29 -29.60 5.89
C LYS A 530 15.12 -30.64 4.79
N GLU A 531 14.78 -31.87 5.15
CA GLU A 531 14.43 -32.93 4.20
C GLU A 531 13.19 -32.54 3.38
N ARG A 532 12.16 -31.97 4.01
CA ARG A 532 10.97 -31.44 3.33
C ARG A 532 11.29 -30.28 2.40
N GLN A 533 12.09 -29.32 2.86
CA GLN A 533 12.54 -28.19 2.05
C GLN A 533 13.32 -28.65 0.79
N ASN A 534 14.19 -29.65 0.93
CA ASN A 534 14.93 -30.21 -0.20
C ASN A 534 14.01 -30.96 -1.16
N PHE A 535 13.03 -31.72 -0.65
CA PHE A 535 12.02 -32.37 -1.47
C PHE A 535 11.18 -31.38 -2.28
N ASP A 536 10.76 -30.27 -1.66
CA ASP A 536 9.97 -29.21 -2.32
C ASP A 536 10.79 -28.51 -3.43
N LYS A 537 12.08 -28.26 -3.17
CA LYS A 537 13.03 -27.66 -4.11
C LYS A 537 13.33 -28.56 -5.30
N ASP A 538 13.52 -29.86 -5.08
CA ASP A 538 13.84 -30.83 -6.13
C ASP A 538 12.63 -31.13 -7.03
N ASN A 539 11.40 -30.99 -6.51
CA ASN A 539 10.16 -31.26 -7.26
C ASN A 539 9.48 -30.00 -7.82
N SER A 540 10.08 -28.81 -7.69
CA SER A 540 9.51 -27.53 -8.15
C SER A 540 8.06 -27.30 -7.68
N LEU A 541 7.71 -27.84 -6.52
CA LEU A 541 6.40 -27.64 -5.92
C LEU A 541 6.39 -26.22 -5.36
N ARG A 542 5.62 -25.32 -5.98
CA ARG A 542 5.17 -24.11 -5.26
C ARG A 542 4.52 -24.59 -3.97
N VAL A 543 4.83 -23.96 -2.84
CA VAL A 543 4.29 -24.32 -1.52
C VAL A 543 2.76 -24.25 -1.55
N ILE A 544 2.12 -25.35 -1.92
CA ILE A 544 0.67 -25.56 -1.84
C ILE A 544 0.49 -26.49 -0.65
N ASP A 545 0.71 -25.93 0.54
CA ASP A 545 0.42 -26.63 1.78
C ASP A 545 -1.09 -26.50 2.05
N GLY A 546 -1.79 -27.63 2.02
CA GLY A 546 -3.09 -27.71 2.68
C GLY A 546 -2.87 -27.47 4.17
N MET A 547 -3.38 -26.36 4.68
CA MET A 547 -3.22 -25.99 6.08
C MET A 547 -4.09 -26.91 6.94
N SER A 548 -3.49 -27.59 7.91
CA SER A 548 -4.20 -28.49 8.81
C SER A 548 -5.07 -27.67 9.76
N VAL A 549 -6.38 -27.64 9.50
CA VAL A 549 -7.39 -27.01 10.36
C VAL A 549 -7.91 -27.98 11.43
N LEU A 550 -7.83 -29.28 11.14
CA LEU A 550 -7.78 -30.32 12.14
C LEU A 550 -6.46 -31.07 11.99
N PRO A 551 -5.62 -31.13 13.04
CA PRO A 551 -4.40 -31.92 13.06
C PRO A 551 -4.67 -33.29 12.44
N ASP A 552 -3.99 -33.56 11.32
CA ASP A 552 -4.03 -34.83 10.60
C ASP A 552 -5.43 -35.36 10.24
N GLN A 553 -6.42 -34.48 9.99
CA GLN A 553 -7.78 -34.92 9.61
C GLN A 553 -8.52 -33.98 8.64
N LEU A 554 -8.30 -32.66 8.71
CA LEU A 554 -8.96 -31.69 7.82
C LEU A 554 -7.93 -30.66 7.35
N PHE A 555 -7.72 -30.62 6.04
CA PHE A 555 -6.82 -29.72 5.36
C PHE A 555 -7.61 -28.68 4.57
N LEU A 556 -7.20 -27.42 4.63
CA LEU A 556 -7.76 -26.32 3.85
C LEU A 556 -6.69 -25.80 2.88
N SER A 557 -7.00 -25.79 1.59
CA SER A 557 -6.13 -25.22 0.56
C SER A 557 -6.86 -24.16 -0.26
N PHE A 558 -6.10 -23.12 -0.64
CA PHE A 558 -6.57 -22.06 -1.54
C PHE A 558 -5.89 -22.10 -2.92
N ASP A 559 -4.89 -22.95 -3.09
CA ASP A 559 -4.24 -23.24 -4.36
C ASP A 559 -4.17 -24.77 -4.56
N PHE A 560 -4.05 -25.24 -5.78
CA PHE A 560 -3.94 -26.66 -6.09
C PHE A 560 -3.06 -26.88 -7.33
N PRO A 561 -2.13 -27.87 -7.31
CA PRO A 561 -1.20 -28.06 -8.43
C PRO A 561 -1.95 -28.30 -9.75
N SER A 562 -1.55 -27.57 -10.80
CA SER A 562 -2.09 -27.76 -12.15
C SER A 562 -1.53 -29.02 -12.84
N ASN A 563 -0.35 -29.49 -12.41
CA ASN A 563 0.24 -30.75 -12.88
C ASN A 563 -0.40 -31.93 -12.13
N THR A 564 -0.85 -32.94 -12.89
CA THR A 564 -1.59 -34.08 -12.34
C THR A 564 -0.77 -35.00 -11.45
N ASP A 565 0.51 -35.18 -11.75
CA ASP A 565 1.41 -36.04 -10.96
C ASP A 565 1.74 -35.36 -9.63
N HIS A 566 1.94 -34.04 -9.67
CA HIS A 566 2.18 -33.23 -8.48
C HIS A 566 0.93 -33.18 -7.57
N ALA A 567 -0.25 -33.03 -8.17
CA ALA A 567 -1.53 -33.10 -7.46
C ALA A 567 -1.76 -34.48 -6.81
N SER A 568 -1.44 -35.58 -7.50
CA SER A 568 -1.56 -36.94 -6.94
C SER A 568 -0.57 -37.13 -5.79
N ALA A 569 0.68 -36.69 -5.95
CA ALA A 569 1.72 -36.79 -4.92
C ALA A 569 1.35 -36.02 -3.65
N LEU A 570 0.80 -34.80 -3.78
CA LEU A 570 0.33 -34.00 -2.65
C LEU A 570 -0.80 -34.71 -1.88
N LEU A 571 -1.81 -35.22 -2.58
CA LEU A 571 -2.94 -35.88 -1.96
C LEU A 571 -2.57 -37.23 -1.30
N GLU A 572 -1.66 -37.98 -1.91
CA GLU A 572 -1.12 -39.24 -1.36
C GLU A 572 -0.25 -38.98 -0.12
N TYR A 573 0.59 -37.94 -0.17
CA TYR A 573 1.42 -37.51 0.95
C TYR A 573 0.58 -37.07 2.17
N LEU A 574 -0.49 -36.31 1.93
CA LEU A 574 -1.43 -35.87 2.97
C LEU A 574 -2.38 -36.98 3.45
N GLY A 575 -2.29 -38.19 2.89
CA GLY A 575 -3.16 -39.32 3.25
C GLY A 575 -4.64 -39.09 2.96
N VAL A 576 -4.97 -38.21 2.01
CA VAL A 576 -6.33 -37.74 1.73
C VAL A 576 -7.23 -38.91 1.31
N THR A 577 -8.42 -38.98 1.89
CA THR A 577 -9.44 -39.98 1.53
C THR A 577 -10.70 -39.32 0.95
N HIS A 578 -11.00 -38.09 1.37
CA HIS A 578 -12.17 -37.33 0.94
C HIS A 578 -11.76 -35.95 0.45
N ILE A 579 -12.42 -35.47 -0.61
CA ILE A 579 -12.14 -34.15 -1.21
C ILE A 579 -13.45 -33.35 -1.26
N VAL A 580 -13.40 -32.12 -0.74
CA VAL A 580 -14.43 -31.11 -0.91
C VAL A 580 -13.87 -30.01 -1.80
N SER A 581 -14.60 -29.62 -2.84
CA SER A 581 -14.21 -28.49 -3.70
C SER A 581 -15.35 -27.51 -3.87
N ILE A 582 -15.05 -26.22 -3.84
CA ILE A 582 -16.04 -25.13 -3.95
C ILE A 582 -15.61 -24.18 -5.06
N THR A 583 -16.50 -23.90 -6.02
CA THR A 583 -16.19 -22.95 -7.10
C THR A 583 -15.86 -21.55 -6.54
N PRO A 584 -14.80 -20.87 -7.02
CA PRO A 584 -13.85 -21.29 -8.04
C PRO A 584 -12.81 -22.28 -7.46
N ASP A 585 -12.50 -23.32 -8.23
CA ASP A 585 -11.54 -24.35 -7.85
C ASP A 585 -10.74 -24.83 -9.08
N GLN A 586 -9.56 -25.40 -8.84
CA GLN A 586 -8.70 -25.99 -9.89
C GLN A 586 -8.80 -27.52 -9.96
N ILE A 587 -9.43 -28.15 -8.96
CA ILE A 587 -9.38 -29.61 -8.80
C ILE A 587 -10.48 -30.32 -9.59
N SER A 588 -11.63 -29.67 -9.79
CA SER A 588 -12.78 -30.17 -10.54
C SER A 588 -12.47 -30.47 -12.01
N THR A 589 -11.46 -29.80 -12.59
CA THR A 589 -10.95 -30.08 -13.93
C THR A 589 -10.05 -31.32 -14.03
N ALA A 590 -9.55 -31.84 -12.91
CA ALA A 590 -8.63 -32.99 -12.85
C ALA A 590 -9.37 -34.32 -12.59
N GLN A 591 -10.38 -34.64 -13.40
CA GLN A 591 -11.29 -35.78 -13.18
C GLN A 591 -10.60 -37.14 -13.00
N ASN A 592 -9.41 -37.34 -13.56
CA ASN A 592 -8.68 -38.61 -13.43
C ASN A 592 -8.12 -38.85 -12.02
N ILE A 593 -7.77 -37.78 -11.30
CA ILE A 593 -7.28 -37.85 -9.91
C ILE A 593 -8.46 -38.07 -8.97
N LEU A 594 -9.54 -37.32 -9.18
CA LEU A 594 -10.74 -37.34 -8.34
C LEU A 594 -11.39 -38.73 -8.23
N LYS A 595 -11.25 -39.59 -9.25
CA LYS A 595 -11.77 -40.97 -9.22
C LYS A 595 -11.18 -41.84 -8.11
N LYS A 596 -10.00 -41.49 -7.58
CA LYS A 596 -9.34 -42.22 -6.48
C LYS A 596 -9.89 -41.85 -5.10
N TYR A 597 -10.64 -40.74 -4.98
CA TYR A 597 -11.05 -40.16 -3.70
C TYR A 597 -12.58 -40.00 -3.63
N SER A 598 -13.12 -39.96 -2.41
CA SER A 598 -14.52 -39.60 -2.21
C SER A 598 -14.69 -38.09 -2.39
N HIS A 599 -15.08 -37.66 -3.60
CA HIS A 599 -15.12 -36.25 -3.99
C HIS A 599 -16.54 -35.67 -4.03
N LYS A 600 -16.71 -34.49 -3.42
CA LYS A 600 -17.92 -33.67 -3.55
C LYS A 600 -17.57 -32.26 -4.05
N HIS A 601 -18.15 -31.88 -5.19
CA HIS A 601 -18.03 -30.54 -5.75
C HIS A 601 -19.29 -29.70 -5.48
N PHE A 602 -19.09 -28.50 -4.95
CA PHE A 602 -20.13 -27.51 -4.65
C PHE A 602 -20.04 -26.33 -5.62
N ILE A 603 -21.00 -26.26 -6.54
CA ILE A 603 -21.13 -25.14 -7.48
C ILE A 603 -21.91 -24.03 -6.77
N ILE A 604 -21.19 -23.01 -6.30
CA ILE A 604 -21.77 -21.88 -5.56
C ILE A 604 -21.65 -20.61 -6.42
N PRO A 605 -22.73 -20.14 -7.06
CA PRO A 605 -22.66 -18.99 -7.96
C PRO A 605 -22.43 -17.68 -7.20
N TYR A 606 -21.70 -16.74 -7.81
CA TYR A 606 -21.51 -15.38 -7.28
C TYR A 606 -22.74 -14.47 -7.49
N THR A 607 -23.70 -14.90 -8.31
CA THR A 607 -24.88 -14.11 -8.70
C THR A 607 -25.91 -13.94 -7.59
N SER A 608 -25.82 -14.71 -6.51
CA SER A 608 -26.76 -14.66 -5.37
C SER A 608 -26.01 -14.71 -4.05
N LYS A 609 -26.25 -13.68 -3.22
CA LYS A 609 -25.55 -13.47 -1.93
C LYS A 609 -25.74 -14.64 -0.97
N GLU A 610 -26.89 -15.29 -1.00
CA GLU A 610 -27.24 -16.39 -0.09
C GLU A 610 -26.71 -17.77 -0.52
N SER A 611 -26.16 -17.91 -1.73
CA SER A 611 -25.80 -19.23 -2.27
C SER A 611 -24.79 -19.99 -1.43
N LEU A 612 -23.81 -19.29 -0.86
CA LEU A 612 -22.84 -19.90 0.06
C LEU A 612 -23.55 -20.38 1.32
N LEU A 613 -24.29 -19.49 1.99
CA LEU A 613 -25.02 -19.76 3.23
C LEU A 613 -25.95 -20.98 3.10
N LEU A 614 -26.70 -21.07 1.99
CA LEU A 614 -27.64 -22.18 1.74
C LEU A 614 -26.95 -23.52 1.44
N SER A 615 -25.68 -23.49 1.04
CA SER A 615 -24.89 -24.67 0.70
C SER A 615 -24.12 -25.23 1.91
N LEU A 616 -23.96 -24.43 2.98
CA LEU A 616 -23.24 -24.83 4.19
C LEU A 616 -23.78 -26.11 4.84
N PRO A 617 -25.10 -26.34 5.01
CA PRO A 617 -25.59 -27.57 5.66
C PRO A 617 -25.13 -28.85 4.97
N LEU A 618 -25.23 -28.88 3.64
CA LEU A 618 -24.84 -30.05 2.84
C LEU A 618 -23.32 -30.26 2.83
N LEU A 619 -22.55 -29.17 2.83
CA LEU A 619 -21.10 -29.23 2.97
C LEU A 619 -20.70 -29.78 4.33
N CYS A 620 -21.28 -29.25 5.41
CA CYS A 620 -21.01 -29.67 6.78
C CYS A 620 -21.36 -31.15 6.97
N GLN A 621 -22.51 -31.60 6.44
CA GLN A 621 -22.94 -33.00 6.50
C GLN A 621 -21.94 -33.94 5.79
N PHE A 622 -21.39 -33.53 4.65
CA PHE A 622 -20.40 -34.33 3.93
C PHE A 622 -19.08 -34.43 4.71
N VAL A 623 -18.60 -33.32 5.25
CA VAL A 623 -17.37 -33.30 6.08
C VAL A 623 -17.56 -34.12 7.35
N ASP A 624 -18.72 -34.01 8.02
CA ASP A 624 -19.07 -34.79 9.21
C ASP A 624 -19.04 -36.30 8.92
N GLY A 625 -19.76 -36.73 7.87
CA GLY A 625 -19.80 -38.13 7.48
C GLY A 625 -18.43 -38.70 7.09
N ALA A 626 -17.58 -37.88 6.45
CA ALA A 626 -16.22 -38.26 6.13
C ALA A 626 -15.40 -38.51 7.42
N LEU A 627 -15.43 -37.55 8.36
CA LEU A 627 -14.64 -37.57 9.59
C LEU A 627 -15.11 -38.60 10.63
N GLN A 628 -16.34 -39.13 10.51
CA GLN A 628 -16.80 -40.27 11.30
C GLN A 628 -16.09 -41.58 10.91
N THR A 629 -15.42 -41.63 9.76
CA THR A 629 -14.68 -42.81 9.31
C THR A 629 -13.28 -42.83 9.93
N LYS A 630 -12.88 -43.96 10.53
CA LYS A 630 -11.55 -44.11 11.13
C LYS A 630 -10.46 -43.93 10.07
N ASN A 631 -9.41 -43.15 10.39
CA ASN A 631 -8.29 -42.82 9.52
C ASN A 631 -8.67 -42.04 8.23
N SER A 632 -9.79 -41.32 8.24
CA SER A 632 -10.15 -40.44 7.12
C SER A 632 -9.43 -39.09 7.21
N HIS A 633 -9.00 -38.59 6.06
CA HIS A 633 -8.44 -37.25 5.92
C HIS A 633 -9.23 -36.51 4.85
N VAL A 634 -9.75 -35.33 5.20
CA VAL A 634 -10.57 -34.48 4.33
C VAL A 634 -9.71 -33.34 3.79
N PHE A 635 -9.69 -33.16 2.48
CA PHE A 635 -9.04 -32.03 1.81
C PHE A 635 -10.10 -31.08 1.23
N LEU A 636 -10.19 -29.86 1.76
CA LEU A 636 -11.10 -28.83 1.28
C LEU A 636 -10.34 -27.81 0.41
N HIS A 637 -10.76 -27.66 -0.84
CA HIS A 637 -10.18 -26.73 -1.81
C HIS A 637 -11.17 -25.64 -2.25
N CYS A 638 -10.74 -24.37 -2.19
CA CYS A 638 -11.45 -23.25 -2.80
C CYS A 638 -10.46 -22.11 -3.08
N MET A 639 -10.41 -21.57 -4.30
CA MET A 639 -9.52 -20.45 -4.61
C MET A 639 -9.96 -19.12 -3.97
N ASP A 640 -11.16 -19.08 -3.40
CA ASP A 640 -11.70 -17.94 -2.66
C ASP A 640 -11.53 -18.18 -1.16
N GLU A 641 -10.55 -17.49 -0.56
CA GLU A 641 -10.20 -17.64 0.85
C GLU A 641 -11.39 -17.44 1.80
N LEU A 642 -12.29 -16.50 1.47
CA LEU A 642 -13.45 -16.21 2.32
C LEU A 642 -14.45 -17.35 2.27
N ARG A 643 -14.72 -17.93 1.09
CA ARG A 643 -15.61 -19.08 0.95
C ARG A 643 -15.05 -20.32 1.64
N GLY A 644 -13.77 -20.60 1.44
CA GLY A 644 -13.08 -21.71 2.09
C GLY A 644 -13.08 -21.59 3.62
N GLY A 645 -12.75 -20.39 4.14
CA GLY A 645 -12.76 -20.11 5.57
C GLY A 645 -14.17 -20.22 6.19
N ILE A 646 -15.19 -19.64 5.55
CA ILE A 646 -16.59 -19.75 6.01
C ILE A 646 -17.04 -21.21 6.02
N ALA A 647 -16.70 -22.01 4.99
CA ALA A 647 -17.09 -23.42 4.94
C ALA A 647 -16.50 -24.25 6.10
N VAL A 648 -15.22 -24.03 6.41
CA VAL A 648 -14.56 -24.73 7.53
C VAL A 648 -15.07 -24.26 8.89
N CYS A 649 -15.29 -22.95 9.08
CA CYS A 649 -15.87 -22.42 10.31
C CYS A 649 -17.35 -22.83 10.49
N ALA A 650 -18.13 -22.94 9.42
CA ALA A 650 -19.54 -23.34 9.47
C ALA A 650 -19.71 -24.78 9.94
N TYR A 651 -18.88 -25.70 9.45
CA TYR A 651 -18.85 -27.09 9.92
C TYR A 651 -18.70 -27.17 11.45
N ARG A 652 -17.85 -26.32 12.02
CA ARG A 652 -17.61 -26.27 13.47
C ARG A 652 -18.80 -25.80 14.30
N ALA A 653 -19.68 -24.98 13.74
CA ALA A 653 -20.82 -24.43 14.47
C ALA A 653 -21.99 -25.43 14.56
N SER A 654 -22.17 -26.30 13.55
CA SER A 654 -23.42 -27.05 13.32
C SER A 654 -23.62 -28.41 14.02
N SER A 655 -22.64 -28.98 14.73
CA SER A 655 -22.74 -30.37 15.23
C SER A 655 -23.37 -30.49 16.64
N ASN A 656 -24.24 -31.50 16.80
CA ASN A 656 -25.01 -31.75 18.03
C ASN A 656 -25.17 -33.26 18.27
N ILE A 657 -24.32 -33.89 19.11
CA ILE A 657 -24.55 -35.25 19.63
C ILE A 657 -24.21 -35.34 21.12
N GLN A 658 -25.18 -35.78 21.92
CA GLN A 658 -25.06 -36.25 23.31
C GLN A 658 -24.41 -37.65 23.35
N LEU A 659 -23.74 -37.96 24.48
CA LEU A 659 -23.06 -39.22 24.87
C LEU A 659 -21.60 -39.41 24.39
N ILE A 660 -20.63 -39.19 25.28
CA ILE A 660 -20.01 -40.20 26.16
C ILE A 660 -19.04 -39.45 27.08
N ALA A 661 -19.33 -39.51 28.39
CA ALA A 661 -18.42 -39.10 29.43
C ALA A 661 -17.49 -40.27 29.81
N VAL A 662 -16.34 -39.91 30.38
CA VAL A 662 -15.36 -40.76 31.10
C VAL A 662 -14.31 -41.45 30.21
N VAL A 663 -13.08 -40.91 30.20
CA VAL A 663 -11.82 -41.53 30.70
C VAL A 663 -10.59 -40.74 30.17
N ASN A 664 -9.79 -40.25 31.13
CA ASN A 664 -8.37 -39.83 31.08
C ASN A 664 -7.92 -38.51 30.43
N ALA A 665 -7.39 -37.66 31.30
CA ALA A 665 -6.60 -36.47 31.05
C ALA A 665 -5.21 -36.81 30.46
N TYR A 666 -4.68 -35.88 29.65
CA TYR A 666 -3.31 -35.78 29.08
C TYR A 666 -3.05 -36.02 27.58
N LEU A 667 -4.06 -36.24 26.73
CA LEU A 667 -3.89 -36.13 25.27
C LEU A 667 -5.03 -35.30 24.70
N LEU A 668 -4.71 -34.09 24.21
CA LEU A 668 -5.63 -33.12 23.65
C LEU A 668 -6.21 -33.64 22.32
N VAL A 669 -7.21 -34.50 22.44
CA VAL A 669 -8.17 -34.82 21.39
C VAL A 669 -9.04 -33.58 21.15
N VAL A 670 -9.08 -33.19 19.88
CA VAL A 670 -9.95 -32.21 19.23
C VAL A 670 -11.34 -32.14 19.86
N MET A 671 -11.78 -30.91 20.18
CA MET A 671 -13.04 -30.55 20.82
C MET A 671 -14.30 -31.11 20.11
N PHE A 672 -14.84 -32.21 20.61
CA PHE A 672 -16.12 -32.80 20.20
C PHE A 672 -17.36 -32.25 20.96
N SER A 673 -17.34 -31.11 21.68
CA SER A 673 -18.41 -30.90 22.70
C SER A 673 -19.01 -29.53 23.02
N ARG A 674 -18.78 -28.40 22.31
CA ARG A 674 -19.08 -27.08 22.97
C ARG A 674 -19.88 -25.97 22.30
N HIS A 675 -20.49 -26.07 21.13
CA HIS A 675 -21.24 -24.93 20.54
C HIS A 675 -20.45 -23.62 20.62
N ILE A 676 -19.35 -23.54 19.89
CA ILE A 676 -18.45 -22.39 19.97
C ILE A 676 -19.06 -21.19 19.23
N GLN A 677 -18.85 -19.99 19.79
CA GLN A 677 -19.31 -18.75 19.17
C GLN A 677 -18.55 -18.48 17.85
N PRO A 678 -19.14 -17.75 16.89
CA PRO A 678 -18.48 -17.40 15.63
C PRO A 678 -17.07 -16.83 15.79
N SER A 679 -16.82 -16.03 16.83
CA SER A 679 -15.49 -15.49 17.16
C SER A 679 -14.46 -16.57 17.47
N GLN A 680 -14.83 -17.58 18.25
CA GLN A 680 -13.96 -18.69 18.62
C GLN A 680 -13.66 -19.60 17.42
N ALA A 681 -14.62 -19.76 16.50
CA ALA A 681 -14.41 -20.51 15.26
C ALA A 681 -13.38 -19.84 14.34
N VAL A 682 -13.38 -18.50 14.30
CA VAL A 682 -12.39 -17.73 13.54
C VAL A 682 -11.02 -17.74 14.22
N GLU A 683 -10.96 -17.69 15.55
CA GLU A 683 -9.68 -17.82 16.29
C GLU A 683 -8.98 -19.15 15.98
N ILE A 684 -9.71 -20.26 15.99
CA ILE A 684 -9.16 -21.58 15.66
C ILE A 684 -8.68 -21.62 14.19
N LEU A 685 -9.45 -21.04 13.27
CA LEU A 685 -9.03 -20.94 11.88
C LEU A 685 -7.75 -20.11 11.74
N GLN A 686 -7.59 -19.05 12.52
CA GLN A 686 -6.38 -18.23 12.53
C GLN A 686 -5.18 -18.91 13.19
N GLU A 687 -5.38 -19.91 14.05
CA GLU A 687 -4.28 -20.75 14.54
C GLU A 687 -3.76 -21.69 13.44
N ALA A 688 -4.65 -22.23 12.62
CA ALA A 688 -4.32 -23.09 11.48
C ALA A 688 -3.86 -22.31 10.24
N VAL A 689 -4.42 -21.11 10.04
CA VAL A 689 -4.21 -20.21 8.91
C VAL A 689 -3.89 -18.80 9.44
N PRO A 690 -2.65 -18.54 9.91
CA PRO A 690 -2.28 -17.30 10.58
C PRO A 690 -2.50 -16.02 9.78
N LEU A 691 -2.63 -16.13 8.46
CA LEU A 691 -2.88 -15.04 7.53
C LEU A 691 -4.38 -14.81 7.24
N PHE A 692 -5.29 -15.65 7.73
CA PHE A 692 -6.72 -15.52 7.46
C PHE A 692 -7.29 -14.21 8.02
N GLU A 693 -7.88 -13.39 7.15
CA GLU A 693 -8.47 -12.11 7.49
C GLU A 693 -9.87 -12.28 8.09
N ASP A 694 -10.04 -11.89 9.36
CA ASP A 694 -11.33 -11.88 10.05
C ASP A 694 -12.18 -10.68 9.59
N LYS A 695 -12.90 -10.85 8.48
CA LYS A 695 -13.75 -9.80 7.89
C LYS A 695 -15.14 -9.79 8.54
N PRO A 696 -15.79 -8.62 8.67
CA PRO A 696 -17.18 -8.52 9.13
C PRO A 696 -18.16 -9.43 8.36
N LEU A 697 -17.89 -9.64 7.06
CA LEU A 697 -18.69 -10.52 6.22
C LEU A 697 -18.62 -11.99 6.65
N VAL A 698 -17.45 -12.46 7.10
CA VAL A 698 -17.24 -13.85 7.58
C VAL A 698 -18.02 -14.06 8.86
N ARG A 699 -17.84 -13.17 9.84
CA ARG A 699 -18.59 -13.20 11.11
C ARG A 699 -20.08 -13.17 10.87
N ARG A 700 -20.55 -12.27 9.99
CA ARG A 700 -21.97 -12.14 9.66
C ARG A 700 -22.56 -13.40 9.02
N HIS A 701 -21.81 -14.09 8.16
CA HIS A 701 -22.26 -15.36 7.58
C HIS A 701 -22.38 -16.46 8.64
N LEU A 702 -21.42 -16.55 9.55
CA LEU A 702 -21.41 -17.54 10.63
C LEU A 702 -22.52 -17.26 11.66
N GLU A 703 -22.72 -16.00 12.03
CA GLU A 703 -23.81 -15.55 12.90
C GLU A 703 -25.17 -15.85 12.27
N LEU A 704 -25.39 -15.53 10.99
CA LEU A 704 -26.63 -15.87 10.30
C LEU A 704 -26.86 -17.38 10.22
N PHE A 705 -25.79 -18.15 10.00
CA PHE A 705 -25.87 -19.61 9.96
C PHE A 705 -26.28 -20.18 11.33
N GLU A 706 -25.69 -19.69 12.42
CA GLU A 706 -26.05 -20.03 13.81
C GLU A 706 -27.48 -19.58 14.14
N GLN A 707 -27.86 -18.35 13.82
CA GLN A 707 -29.21 -17.82 14.08
C GLN A 707 -30.29 -18.58 13.30
N CYS A 708 -29.95 -19.10 12.11
CA CYS A 708 -30.81 -20.01 11.34
C CYS A 708 -30.83 -21.44 11.90
N GLN A 709 -30.22 -21.70 13.06
CA GLN A 709 -30.06 -23.03 13.66
C GLN A 709 -29.43 -24.02 12.66
N TYR A 710 -28.46 -23.55 11.89
CA TYR A 710 -27.72 -24.33 10.88
C TYR A 710 -28.59 -24.86 9.73
N SER A 711 -29.82 -24.36 9.59
CA SER A 711 -30.76 -24.71 8.52
C SER A 711 -31.28 -23.44 7.80
N PRO A 712 -30.39 -22.67 7.15
CA PRO A 712 -30.79 -21.47 6.42
C PRO A 712 -31.63 -21.83 5.19
N SER A 713 -32.65 -21.02 4.92
CA SER A 713 -33.50 -21.15 3.74
C SER A 713 -33.92 -19.78 3.22
N ARG A 714 -34.31 -19.68 1.94
CA ARG A 714 -34.84 -18.43 1.36
C ARG A 714 -36.16 -17.98 2.01
N SER A 715 -36.86 -18.88 2.69
CA SER A 715 -38.06 -18.56 3.45
C SER A 715 -37.77 -18.11 4.88
N ASN A 716 -36.55 -18.32 5.39
CA ASN A 716 -36.17 -17.90 6.73
C ASN A 716 -36.22 -16.36 6.85
N PRO A 717 -36.95 -15.81 7.85
CA PRO A 717 -37.08 -14.36 8.04
C PRO A 717 -35.75 -13.61 8.17
N LEU A 718 -34.75 -14.20 8.82
CA LEU A 718 -33.42 -13.60 9.00
C LEU A 718 -32.66 -13.52 7.67
N VAL A 719 -32.72 -14.59 6.88
CA VAL A 719 -32.11 -14.64 5.55
C VAL A 719 -32.80 -13.64 4.61
N ARG A 720 -34.14 -13.51 4.69
CA ARG A 720 -34.89 -12.51 3.90
C ARG A 720 -34.56 -11.07 4.29
N ALA A 721 -34.46 -10.79 5.58
CA ALA A 721 -34.08 -9.46 6.07
C ALA A 721 -32.68 -9.08 5.59
N TRP A 722 -31.73 -10.01 5.72
CA TRP A 722 -30.37 -9.85 5.22
C TRP A 722 -30.29 -9.61 3.70
N LEU A 723 -31.09 -10.33 2.91
CA LEU A 723 -31.14 -10.16 1.46
C LEU A 723 -31.77 -8.84 1.01
N THR A 724 -32.72 -8.31 1.77
CA THR A 724 -33.46 -7.07 1.44
C THR A 724 -32.82 -5.81 2.02
N GLY A 725 -31.75 -5.94 2.83
CA GLY A 725 -31.12 -4.82 3.51
C GLY A 725 -31.96 -4.22 4.64
N GLY A 726 -32.97 -4.95 5.11
CA GLY A 726 -33.80 -4.54 6.25
C GLY A 726 -33.13 -4.81 7.60
N PRO A 727 -33.60 -4.16 8.68
CA PRO A 727 -33.12 -4.47 10.04
C PRO A 727 -33.45 -5.92 10.39
N ASP A 728 -32.53 -6.59 11.10
CA ASP A 728 -32.73 -7.98 11.53
C ASP A 728 -33.98 -8.11 12.40
N PRO A 729 -34.87 -9.06 12.15
CA PRO A 729 -35.98 -9.35 13.04
C PRO A 729 -35.42 -9.75 14.42
N VAL A 730 -36.02 -9.22 15.48
CA VAL A 730 -35.58 -9.45 16.87
C VAL A 730 -35.65 -10.94 17.21
N VAL A 731 -34.49 -11.57 17.36
CA VAL A 731 -34.38 -12.94 17.87
C VAL A 731 -34.50 -12.89 19.40
N PRO A 732 -35.34 -13.72 20.03
CA PRO A 732 -35.36 -13.86 21.49
C PRO A 732 -33.97 -14.32 21.95
N GLN A 733 -33.27 -13.49 22.73
CA GLN A 733 -31.98 -13.88 23.29
C GLN A 733 -32.16 -15.07 24.24
N ARG A 734 -31.30 -16.09 24.09
CA ARG A 734 -31.13 -17.12 25.12
C ARG A 734 -30.61 -16.43 26.39
N PRO A 735 -31.15 -16.72 27.59
CA PRO A 735 -30.65 -16.11 28.81
C PRO A 735 -29.18 -16.48 29.04
N PRO A 736 -28.33 -15.54 29.50
CA PRO A 736 -26.91 -15.80 29.71
C PRO A 736 -26.74 -16.68 30.96
N SER A 737 -26.48 -17.96 30.78
CA SER A 737 -25.99 -18.82 31.86
C SER A 737 -24.46 -18.87 31.81
N TYR A 738 -23.84 -18.50 32.94
CA TYR A 738 -22.40 -18.61 33.27
C TYR A 738 -21.46 -17.50 32.78
N MET A 739 -21.58 -16.31 33.37
CA MET A 739 -20.48 -15.34 33.53
C MET A 739 -20.35 -14.91 35.00
N SER A 740 -19.92 -15.84 35.87
CA SER A 740 -19.61 -15.50 37.28
C SER A 740 -18.35 -16.18 37.82
N GLY A 741 -17.41 -16.58 36.96
CA GLY A 741 -16.19 -17.30 37.39
C GLY A 741 -14.85 -16.77 36.87
N ILE A 742 -14.83 -15.71 36.05
CA ILE A 742 -13.59 -15.28 35.34
C ILE A 742 -13.12 -13.87 35.77
N LEU A 743 -13.77 -13.23 36.75
CA LEU A 743 -13.35 -11.91 37.25
C LEU A 743 -12.50 -11.94 38.53
N GLU A 744 -12.21 -13.11 39.10
CA GLU A 744 -11.34 -13.22 40.29
C GLU A 744 -9.91 -13.71 40.01
N THR A 745 -9.61 -14.28 38.84
CA THR A 745 -8.25 -14.74 38.48
C THR A 745 -7.37 -13.67 37.81
N GLY A 746 -7.95 -12.54 37.39
CA GLY A 746 -7.22 -11.44 36.75
C GLY A 746 -6.46 -10.51 37.69
N LYS A 747 -6.68 -10.59 39.02
CA LYS A 747 -6.00 -9.74 40.01
C LYS A 747 -4.75 -10.35 40.63
N SER A 748 -4.43 -11.64 40.40
CA SER A 748 -3.23 -12.28 40.97
C SER A 748 -2.04 -12.40 40.02
N LEU A 749 -2.17 -12.03 38.73
CA LEU A 749 -1.03 -12.06 37.79
C LEU A 749 -0.11 -10.82 37.88
N GLY A 750 -0.54 -9.75 38.54
CA GLY A 750 0.26 -8.52 38.72
C GLY A 750 1.31 -8.60 39.84
N ALA A 751 1.26 -9.62 40.71
CA ALA A 751 2.12 -9.71 41.89
C ALA A 751 3.26 -10.74 41.79
N THR A 752 3.26 -11.61 40.77
CA THR A 752 4.27 -12.69 40.64
C THR A 752 5.48 -12.32 39.76
N ILE A 753 5.43 -11.18 39.06
CA ILE A 753 6.50 -10.77 38.12
C ILE A 753 7.68 -10.04 38.81
N VAL A 754 7.57 -9.68 40.10
CA VAL A 754 8.69 -9.02 40.83
C VAL A 754 9.59 -10.02 41.59
N THR A 755 9.19 -11.29 41.75
CA THR A 755 9.92 -12.25 42.61
C THR A 755 10.82 -13.24 41.86
N LEU A 756 10.81 -13.25 40.52
CA LEU A 756 11.59 -14.22 39.70
C LEU A 756 12.94 -13.70 39.18
N PHE A 757 13.31 -12.44 39.47
CA PHE A 757 14.62 -11.87 39.10
C PHE A 757 15.60 -11.72 40.28
N GLY A 758 15.29 -12.29 41.46
CA GLY A 758 16.09 -12.13 42.68
C GLY A 758 16.91 -13.34 43.14
N ALA A 759 16.88 -14.49 42.45
CA ALA A 759 17.47 -15.71 42.99
C ALA A 759 18.15 -16.62 41.96
N VAL A 760 19.16 -16.11 41.26
CA VAL A 760 20.31 -16.92 40.81
C VAL A 760 21.55 -16.03 40.91
N GLY A 761 22.20 -16.08 42.07
CA GLY A 761 23.36 -15.26 42.41
C GLY A 761 23.99 -15.74 43.72
N THR A 762 24.45 -16.98 43.74
CA THR A 762 25.61 -17.49 44.50
C THR A 762 26.12 -18.75 43.83
#